data_AF-A0A533VHX9-F1
#
_entry.id   AF-A0A533VHX9-F1
#
_cell.length_a   1.000
_cell.length_b   1.000
_cell.length_c   1.000
_cell.angle_alpha   90.00
_cell.angle_beta   90.00
_cell.angle_gamma   90.00
#
_symmetry.space_group_name_H-M   'P 1'
#
loop_
_entity.id
_entity.type
_entity.pdbx_description
1 polymer ?
#
loop_
_entity_poly.entity_id
_entity_poly.type
_entity_poly.pdbx_seq_one_letter_code
_entity_poly.pdbx_strand_id
1 'polypeptide(L)'
;MSKRKSKSTAESRKASAESKKTTAESKKTTAESKKSTAEARTSTAQKLLTEMGKKVYTDVDAGTFPSFSFSSRSVRNIVYDKKLQQFVLGKATVKRSSSNIKHIRPFTQLLWLADFSKKLVDEKRTSTLRDVYYSAQAFNVEFEDQAESDELITDLEVLMTMAREGFNIYPEERSAIFGNMTIGYTVPGYEGKTLDLSAHPDGVMIGPALTTAEFVNTKAKMVLAIEKGGLFTRFIEEKVHERFKALLINTAGQPPRSTRYLLRRLNQELKLPVGILTDSVAGDEPILVNGGGGAIYTTVGDFVDSLFGYNGSGEAEWKVPDVNWNCMAMNRESNQIEWTPITCVYRHKAEGQLYEVELDDGRTIKTTKDHSLFTLRAGEVTPVSLSSFSEGDYILVPHRLPSLESFHPPTFDLLEGFTAASQLVEKNGPAAGTPRHISMSEDMAWLLGFWIAEGSYSLGRYIEYSQSKRNSVKATKLIEKIQSAFGVKPIVRTSERENTSEIRVTIGRKILVNFFQKTLGIRESFADGKEVPAIVWRLPRELQLEFIRGLLEGDGHIDDESKETMLNTKSPVLASQVSYLLFSLGLSNTIRCDKNKQFAIYLHGYNARALSPWLPTESFPELFEVSGFGLFQRPEEKISFARLRPRVEAMLRTFQEVLGTGTPSKGRISYLVERGYVSKEGRKYQVTEAGKGAIALLRVASRLLAGDLHPVRVRRITPARSDGLVYDMTVERGHSFVAGRYPTLVRNSDPWGAHIAMVIKSGSVRRDEPVVVRDSHGLIDVKPIGAFVDECLGSYG
;
A
#
# COMPACT_ATOMS: atom_id res chain seq x y z
N MET A 1 -48.42 -26.63 71.36
CA MET A 1 -47.41 -26.52 70.28
C MET A 1 -47.90 -25.87 68.96
N SER A 2 -49.00 -25.07 68.91
CA SER A 2 -49.45 -24.44 67.65
C SER A 2 -49.47 -22.89 67.60
N LYS A 3 -49.00 -22.17 68.63
CA LYS A 3 -49.00 -20.68 68.63
C LYS A 3 -47.65 -19.99 68.37
N ARG A 4 -46.56 -20.72 68.15
CA ARG A 4 -45.22 -20.15 67.86
C ARG A 4 -44.79 -20.19 66.38
N LYS A 5 -45.52 -20.88 65.49
CA LYS A 5 -45.21 -20.97 64.06
C LYS A 5 -45.95 -19.95 63.16
N SER A 6 -46.94 -19.22 63.68
CA SER A 6 -47.73 -18.25 62.88
C SER A 6 -47.25 -16.80 62.95
N LYS A 7 -46.38 -16.43 63.92
CA LYS A 7 -45.81 -15.07 64.01
C LYS A 7 -44.59 -14.87 63.10
N SER A 8 -43.71 -15.87 62.95
CA SER A 8 -42.51 -15.73 62.09
C SER A 8 -42.80 -15.74 60.58
N THR A 9 -43.98 -16.23 60.17
CA THR A 9 -44.44 -16.23 58.78
C THR A 9 -45.16 -14.95 58.37
N ALA A 10 -45.64 -14.14 59.32
CA ALA A 10 -46.26 -12.84 59.05
C ALA A 10 -45.23 -11.71 58.96
N GLU A 11 -44.18 -11.73 59.80
CA GLU A 11 -43.10 -10.73 59.78
C GLU A 11 -42.19 -10.89 58.54
N SER A 12 -41.93 -12.13 58.10
CA SER A 12 -41.15 -12.38 56.87
C SER A 12 -41.90 -11.98 55.59
N ARG A 13 -43.23 -12.08 55.59
CA ARG A 13 -44.07 -11.61 54.47
C ARG A 13 -44.19 -10.09 54.40
N LYS A 14 -44.21 -9.39 55.54
CA LYS A 14 -44.17 -7.91 55.58
C LYS A 14 -42.82 -7.37 55.12
N ALA A 15 -41.71 -7.92 55.60
CA ALA A 15 -40.37 -7.53 55.17
C ALA A 15 -40.11 -7.80 53.66
N SER A 16 -40.67 -8.90 53.11
CA SER A 16 -40.60 -9.19 51.67
C SER A 16 -41.47 -8.26 50.82
N ALA A 17 -42.61 -7.80 51.35
CA ALA A 17 -43.48 -6.85 50.65
C ALA A 17 -42.92 -5.42 50.64
N GLU A 18 -42.30 -4.97 51.73
CA GLU A 18 -41.65 -3.65 51.85
C GLU A 18 -40.34 -3.57 51.05
N SER A 19 -39.57 -4.67 51.01
CA SER A 19 -38.43 -4.86 50.10
C SER A 19 -38.89 -4.82 48.62
N LYS A 20 -39.97 -5.53 48.26
CA LYS A 20 -40.49 -5.50 46.88
C LYS A 20 -41.06 -4.13 46.47
N LYS A 21 -41.62 -3.35 47.42
CA LYS A 21 -42.16 -2.01 47.14
C LYS A 21 -41.05 -0.99 46.90
N THR A 22 -40.00 -1.02 47.72
CA THR A 22 -38.79 -0.19 47.55
C THR A 22 -37.98 -0.58 46.30
N THR A 23 -37.96 -1.87 45.92
CA THR A 23 -37.35 -2.29 44.65
C THR A 23 -38.22 -1.97 43.43
N ALA A 24 -39.54 -1.87 43.58
CA ALA A 24 -40.46 -1.47 42.51
C ALA A 24 -40.48 0.04 42.29
N GLU A 25 -40.35 0.86 43.36
CA GLU A 25 -40.17 2.31 43.25
C GLU A 25 -38.77 2.67 42.74
N SER A 26 -37.71 1.97 43.16
CA SER A 26 -36.36 2.20 42.59
C SER A 26 -36.27 1.78 41.11
N LYS A 27 -37.00 0.73 40.70
CA LYS A 27 -37.17 0.32 39.30
C LYS A 27 -38.06 1.26 38.48
N LYS A 28 -39.06 1.91 39.09
CA LYS A 28 -39.87 2.94 38.42
C LYS A 28 -39.06 4.21 38.16
N THR A 29 -38.24 4.65 39.12
CA THR A 29 -37.35 5.81 38.94
C THR A 29 -36.16 5.55 38.02
N THR A 30 -35.73 4.29 37.83
CA THR A 30 -34.70 3.95 36.82
C THR A 30 -35.29 3.70 35.43
N ALA A 31 -36.54 3.26 35.31
CA ALA A 31 -37.22 3.09 34.02
C ALA A 31 -37.58 4.41 33.33
N GLU A 32 -37.84 5.48 34.09
CA GLU A 32 -38.09 6.82 33.53
C GLU A 32 -36.82 7.54 33.04
N SER A 33 -35.62 6.98 33.30
CA SER A 33 -34.32 7.64 33.00
C SER A 33 -33.58 7.12 31.76
N LYS A 34 -34.13 6.18 30.99
CA LYS A 34 -33.52 5.68 29.75
C LYS A 34 -34.46 5.83 28.56
N LYS A 35 -34.62 7.06 28.05
CA LYS A 35 -34.91 7.23 26.63
C LYS A 35 -33.79 6.55 25.84
N SER A 36 -34.13 5.73 24.84
CA SER A 36 -33.11 5.04 24.05
C SER A 36 -32.14 6.05 23.44
N THR A 37 -30.84 5.72 23.44
CA THR A 37 -29.77 6.60 22.92
C THR A 37 -30.03 7.04 21.47
N ALA A 38 -30.78 6.25 20.71
CA ALA A 38 -31.22 6.55 19.35
C ALA A 38 -32.29 7.65 19.30
N GLU A 39 -33.33 7.56 20.13
CA GLU A 39 -34.39 8.59 20.21
C GLU A 39 -33.85 9.96 20.62
N ALA A 40 -32.88 9.98 21.54
CA ALA A 40 -32.20 11.20 21.96
C ALA A 40 -31.44 11.85 20.78
N ARG A 41 -30.75 11.06 19.95
CA ARG A 41 -30.02 11.53 18.76
C ARG A 41 -30.97 12.10 17.71
N THR A 42 -32.04 11.37 17.36
CA THR A 42 -33.05 11.81 16.40
C THR A 42 -33.68 13.14 16.83
N SER A 43 -34.03 13.28 18.11
CA SER A 43 -34.59 14.53 18.64
C SER A 43 -33.60 15.70 18.60
N THR A 44 -32.29 15.42 18.73
CA THR A 44 -31.24 16.44 18.65
C THR A 44 -31.02 16.89 17.20
N ALA A 45 -30.94 15.93 16.27
CA ALA A 45 -30.84 16.17 14.84
C ALA A 45 -31.99 17.06 14.33
N GLN A 46 -33.22 16.71 14.69
CA GLN A 46 -34.43 17.44 14.29
C GLN A 46 -34.42 18.89 14.80
N LYS A 47 -33.99 19.11 16.05
CA LYS A 47 -33.86 20.45 16.63
C LYS A 47 -32.83 21.29 15.88
N LEU A 48 -31.61 20.77 15.69
CA LEU A 48 -30.52 21.48 15.01
C LEU A 48 -30.88 21.86 13.56
N LEU A 49 -31.46 20.94 12.80
CA LEU A 49 -31.89 21.21 11.42
C LEU A 49 -33.03 22.24 11.37
N THR A 50 -33.96 22.19 12.33
CA THR A 50 -35.05 23.18 12.43
C THR A 50 -34.54 24.56 12.81
N GLU A 51 -33.57 24.66 13.73
CA GLU A 51 -32.94 25.92 14.10
C GLU A 51 -32.15 26.54 12.95
N MET A 52 -31.46 25.71 12.15
CA MET A 52 -30.80 26.16 10.92
C MET A 52 -31.79 26.80 9.94
N GLY A 53 -32.93 26.13 9.69
CA GLY A 53 -33.98 26.66 8.81
C GLY A 53 -34.60 27.94 9.34
N LYS A 54 -34.89 28.00 10.65
CA LYS A 54 -35.40 29.22 11.31
C LYS A 54 -34.44 30.38 11.18
N LYS A 55 -33.14 30.16 11.39
CA LYS A 55 -32.13 31.20 11.23
C LYS A 55 -32.15 31.80 9.82
N VAL A 56 -32.17 30.97 8.79
CA VAL A 56 -32.22 31.45 7.40
C VAL A 56 -33.51 32.20 7.11
N TYR A 57 -34.65 31.70 7.62
CA TYR A 57 -35.93 32.39 7.47
C TYR A 57 -35.90 33.76 8.14
N THR A 58 -35.42 33.86 9.38
CA THR A 58 -35.31 35.14 10.11
C THR A 58 -34.35 36.11 9.43
N ASP A 59 -33.22 35.64 8.93
CA ASP A 59 -32.27 36.49 8.19
C ASP A 59 -32.94 37.10 6.95
N VAL A 60 -33.69 36.29 6.19
CA VAL A 60 -34.41 36.73 4.97
C VAL A 60 -35.57 37.67 5.29
N ASP A 61 -36.37 37.36 6.33
CA ASP A 61 -37.49 38.19 6.78
C ASP A 61 -37.02 39.58 7.27
N ALA A 62 -35.84 39.62 7.91
CA ALA A 62 -35.18 40.86 8.29
C ALA A 62 -34.52 41.62 7.11
N GLY A 63 -34.63 41.11 5.87
CA GLY A 63 -34.01 41.71 4.69
C GLY A 63 -32.48 41.59 4.64
N THR A 64 -31.91 40.64 5.39
CA THR A 64 -30.45 40.40 5.46
C THR A 64 -30.06 39.14 4.71
N PHE A 65 -28.84 39.12 4.15
CA PHE A 65 -28.33 37.94 3.44
C PHE A 65 -27.91 36.85 4.45
N PRO A 66 -28.54 35.66 4.44
CA PRO A 66 -28.19 34.61 5.38
C PRO A 66 -26.76 34.11 5.21
N SER A 67 -26.16 33.68 6.33
CA SER A 67 -24.79 33.14 6.32
C SER A 67 -24.53 32.10 7.41
N PHE A 68 -23.62 31.19 7.09
CA PHE A 68 -23.12 30.14 7.99
C PHE A 68 -21.61 30.24 8.14
N SER A 69 -21.12 29.98 9.35
CA SER A 69 -19.69 29.91 9.64
C SER A 69 -19.41 28.58 10.33
N PHE A 70 -18.40 27.85 9.86
CA PHE A 70 -18.02 26.53 10.35
C PHE A 70 -16.51 26.32 10.29
N SER A 71 -15.98 25.36 11.05
CA SER A 71 -14.54 25.11 11.09
C SER A 71 -14.02 24.64 9.73
N SER A 72 -12.86 25.18 9.33
CA SER A 72 -12.20 24.83 8.07
C SER A 72 -11.72 23.37 8.09
N ARG A 73 -12.01 22.63 7.03
CA ARG A 73 -11.53 21.25 6.82
C ARG A 73 -10.24 21.17 6.02
N SER A 74 -9.57 22.31 5.79
CA SER A 74 -8.27 22.30 5.09
C SER A 74 -7.24 21.49 5.86
N VAL A 75 -6.34 20.80 5.15
CA VAL A 75 -5.29 19.96 5.77
C VAL A 75 -4.48 20.74 6.82
N ARG A 76 -4.27 22.04 6.61
CA ARG A 76 -3.55 22.93 7.54
C ARG A 76 -4.30 23.19 8.86
N ASN A 77 -5.61 22.96 8.91
CA ASN A 77 -6.43 23.11 10.11
C ASN A 77 -6.71 21.77 10.80
N ILE A 78 -6.22 20.63 10.30
CA ILE A 78 -6.38 19.34 10.95
C ILE A 78 -5.23 19.18 11.94
N VAL A 79 -5.54 19.11 13.24
CA VAL A 79 -4.57 19.05 14.34
C VAL A 79 -4.76 17.77 15.14
N TYR A 80 -3.67 17.08 15.48
CA TYR A 80 -3.74 15.89 16.33
C TYR A 80 -3.91 16.27 17.82
N ASP A 81 -5.00 15.85 18.45
CA ASP A 81 -5.23 16.02 19.88
C ASP A 81 -4.62 14.84 20.65
N LYS A 82 -3.59 15.12 21.47
CA LYS A 82 -2.87 14.10 22.25
C LYS A 82 -3.70 13.45 23.36
N LYS A 83 -4.73 14.13 23.89
CA LYS A 83 -5.59 13.58 24.95
C LYS A 83 -6.65 12.66 24.36
N LEU A 84 -7.25 13.08 23.26
CA LEU A 84 -8.27 12.30 22.55
C LEU A 84 -7.66 11.27 21.60
N GLN A 85 -6.35 11.34 21.37
CA GLN A 85 -5.58 10.52 20.43
C GLN A 85 -6.17 10.47 19.01
N GLN A 86 -6.74 11.59 18.55
CA GLN A 86 -7.40 11.69 17.25
C GLN A 86 -7.16 13.05 16.60
N PHE A 87 -7.31 13.11 15.28
CA PHE A 87 -7.28 14.37 14.54
C PHE A 87 -8.59 15.13 14.76
N VAL A 88 -8.48 16.41 15.10
CA VAL A 88 -9.58 17.35 15.33
C VAL A 88 -9.40 18.59 14.47
N LEU A 89 -10.50 19.30 14.20
CA LEU A 89 -10.45 20.58 13.49
C LEU A 89 -9.92 21.67 14.42
N GLY A 90 -8.95 22.44 13.94
CA GLY A 90 -8.38 23.60 14.60
C GLY A 90 -9.25 24.84 14.51
N LYS A 91 -8.69 25.99 14.88
CA LYS A 91 -9.42 27.25 15.08
C LYS A 91 -9.84 27.98 13.80
N ALA A 92 -9.33 27.59 12.63
CA ALA A 92 -9.68 28.29 11.39
C ALA A 92 -11.14 28.04 11.01
N THR A 93 -11.85 29.07 10.56
CA THR A 93 -13.27 28.99 10.16
C THR A 93 -13.48 29.47 8.74
N VAL A 94 -14.45 28.89 8.05
CA VAL A 94 -14.93 29.28 6.71
C VAL A 94 -16.33 29.88 6.85
N LYS A 95 -16.59 30.98 6.16
CA LYS A 95 -17.91 31.63 6.08
C LYS A 95 -18.51 31.46 4.69
N ARG A 96 -19.71 30.88 4.62
CA ARG A 96 -20.56 30.88 3.40
C ARG A 96 -21.71 31.85 3.59
N SER A 97 -21.95 32.69 2.61
CA SER A 97 -22.98 33.75 2.68
C SER A 97 -23.64 33.91 1.33
N SER A 98 -24.95 34.05 1.32
CA SER A 98 -25.74 34.25 0.10
C SER A 98 -25.51 35.60 -0.57
N SER A 99 -24.84 36.56 0.09
CA SER A 99 -24.45 37.84 -0.52
C SER A 99 -23.31 37.71 -1.54
N ASN A 100 -22.58 36.59 -1.54
CA ASN A 100 -21.50 36.32 -2.46
C ASN A 100 -21.98 35.39 -3.57
N ILE A 101 -21.93 35.86 -4.82
CA ILE A 101 -22.37 35.13 -6.02
C ILE A 101 -21.76 33.72 -6.10
N LYS A 102 -20.47 33.58 -5.76
CA LYS A 102 -19.76 32.27 -5.79
C LYS A 102 -20.30 31.29 -4.74
N HIS A 103 -20.94 31.79 -3.69
CA HIS A 103 -21.45 30.98 -2.60
C HIS A 103 -22.92 30.60 -2.79
N ILE A 104 -23.66 31.20 -3.74
CA ILE A 104 -25.11 30.98 -3.88
C ILE A 104 -25.42 29.50 -4.13
N ARG A 105 -24.78 28.89 -5.13
CA ARG A 105 -24.98 27.46 -5.46
C ARG A 105 -24.70 26.52 -4.27
N PRO A 106 -23.49 26.54 -3.65
CA PRO A 106 -23.21 25.66 -2.51
C PRO A 106 -24.04 25.99 -1.26
N PHE A 107 -24.50 27.24 -1.10
CA PHE A 107 -25.41 27.61 -0.02
C PHE A 107 -26.80 27.01 -0.22
N THR A 108 -27.35 27.08 -1.44
CA THR A 108 -28.63 26.47 -1.79
C THR A 108 -28.57 24.95 -1.68
N GLN A 109 -27.51 24.32 -2.18
CA GLN A 109 -27.31 22.87 -2.07
C GLN A 109 -27.22 22.40 -0.61
N LEU A 110 -26.49 23.15 0.24
CA LEU A 110 -26.40 22.86 1.67
C LEU A 110 -27.77 22.99 2.38
N LEU A 111 -28.56 24.00 2.04
CA LEU A 111 -29.90 24.16 2.59
C LEU A 111 -30.85 23.06 2.15
N TRP A 112 -30.81 22.68 0.87
CA TRP A 112 -31.56 21.55 0.35
C TRP A 112 -31.17 20.26 1.08
N LEU A 113 -29.87 20.03 1.28
CA LEU A 113 -29.39 18.85 2.00
C LEU A 113 -29.86 18.82 3.46
N ALA A 114 -29.90 19.97 4.14
CA ALA A 114 -30.45 20.08 5.48
C ALA A 114 -31.96 19.79 5.53
N ASP A 115 -32.73 20.28 4.55
CA ASP A 115 -34.16 19.96 4.39
C ASP A 115 -34.39 18.47 4.10
N PHE A 116 -33.62 17.91 3.17
CA PHE A 116 -33.67 16.49 2.83
C PHE A 116 -33.34 15.61 4.06
N SER A 117 -32.26 15.95 4.77
CA SER A 117 -31.88 15.31 6.03
C SER A 117 -32.99 15.38 7.08
N LYS A 118 -33.65 16.54 7.20
CA LYS A 118 -34.77 16.71 8.13
C LYS A 118 -35.95 15.82 7.75
N LYS A 119 -36.31 15.72 6.47
CA LYS A 119 -37.35 14.81 5.99
C LYS A 119 -37.02 13.35 6.29
N LEU A 120 -35.77 12.92 6.09
CA LEU A 120 -35.34 11.57 6.46
C LEU A 120 -35.51 11.30 7.95
N VAL A 121 -35.15 12.27 8.80
CA VAL A 121 -35.30 12.17 10.26
C VAL A 121 -36.78 12.14 10.67
N ASP A 122 -37.60 13.05 10.13
CA ASP A 122 -39.03 13.17 10.44
C ASP A 122 -39.84 11.95 9.97
N GLU A 123 -39.56 11.45 8.77
CA GLU A 123 -40.21 10.27 8.18
C GLU A 123 -39.61 8.94 8.66
N LYS A 124 -38.56 8.99 9.49
CA LYS A 124 -37.78 7.83 9.95
C LYS A 124 -37.26 6.95 8.81
N ARG A 125 -36.83 7.58 7.71
CA ARG A 125 -36.26 6.94 6.52
C ARG A 125 -34.74 7.08 6.52
N THR A 126 -34.07 6.20 5.79
CA THR A 126 -32.62 6.21 5.58
C THR A 126 -32.29 6.41 4.12
N SER A 127 -31.14 7.00 3.84
CA SER A 127 -30.66 7.24 2.48
C SER A 127 -29.17 6.90 2.37
N THR A 128 -28.72 6.42 1.21
CA THR A 128 -27.29 6.24 0.95
C THR A 128 -26.66 7.54 0.43
N LEU A 129 -25.33 7.66 0.49
CA LEU A 129 -24.61 8.80 -0.13
C LEU A 129 -24.95 8.98 -1.61
N ARG A 130 -25.07 7.87 -2.36
CA ARG A 130 -25.46 7.90 -3.78
C ARG A 130 -26.91 8.35 -3.97
N ASP A 131 -27.81 7.90 -3.10
CA ASP A 131 -29.22 8.32 -3.18
C ASP A 131 -29.38 9.82 -2.93
N VAL A 132 -28.58 10.41 -2.04
CA VAL A 132 -28.55 11.87 -1.84
C VAL A 132 -28.18 12.58 -3.15
N TYR A 133 -27.13 12.12 -3.83
CA TYR A 133 -26.69 12.68 -5.11
C TYR A 133 -27.79 12.59 -6.19
N TYR A 134 -28.42 11.41 -6.36
CA TYR A 134 -29.50 11.24 -7.35
C TYR A 134 -30.78 11.98 -6.98
N SER A 135 -31.14 12.02 -5.70
CA SER A 135 -32.36 12.70 -5.23
C SER A 135 -32.29 14.20 -5.51
N ALA A 136 -31.09 14.80 -5.44
CA ALA A 136 -30.91 16.22 -5.68
C ALA A 136 -31.30 16.67 -7.10
N GLN A 137 -31.08 15.79 -8.09
CA GLN A 137 -31.50 16.03 -9.48
C GLN A 137 -33.02 16.17 -9.61
N ALA A 138 -33.79 15.39 -8.84
CA ALA A 138 -35.26 15.47 -8.85
C ALA A 138 -35.80 16.81 -8.29
N PHE A 139 -35.00 17.52 -7.49
CA PHE A 139 -35.33 18.84 -6.94
C PHE A 139 -34.68 20.00 -7.71
N ASN A 140 -34.06 19.75 -8.87
CA ASN A 140 -33.28 20.73 -9.64
C ASN A 140 -32.11 21.34 -8.84
N VAL A 141 -31.54 20.59 -7.90
CA VAL A 141 -30.38 20.97 -7.09
C VAL A 141 -29.20 20.08 -7.52
N GLU A 142 -28.75 20.26 -8.76
CA GLU A 142 -27.76 19.36 -9.36
C GLU A 142 -26.35 19.54 -8.76
N PHE A 143 -25.71 18.40 -8.50
CA PHE A 143 -24.28 18.30 -8.21
C PHE A 143 -23.52 17.93 -9.49
N GLU A 144 -22.29 18.42 -9.64
CA GLU A 144 -21.40 18.10 -10.76
C GLU A 144 -20.94 16.64 -10.70
N ASP A 145 -20.64 16.16 -9.50
CA ASP A 145 -20.27 14.77 -9.23
C ASP A 145 -20.63 14.37 -7.79
N GLN A 146 -20.40 13.10 -7.45
CA GLN A 146 -20.65 12.59 -6.11
C GLN A 146 -19.74 13.24 -5.06
N ALA A 147 -18.51 13.64 -5.44
CA ALA A 147 -17.56 14.26 -4.52
C ALA A 147 -18.08 15.61 -4.00
N GLU A 148 -18.71 16.42 -4.85
CA GLU A 148 -19.36 17.68 -4.46
C GLU A 148 -20.46 17.44 -3.40
N SER A 149 -21.32 16.43 -3.60
CA SER A 149 -22.34 16.07 -2.61
C SER A 149 -21.75 15.56 -1.29
N ASP A 150 -20.70 14.74 -1.36
CA ASP A 150 -20.01 14.19 -0.18
C ASP A 150 -19.32 15.30 0.62
N GLU A 151 -18.75 16.30 -0.05
CA GLU A 151 -18.18 17.49 0.60
C GLU A 151 -19.25 18.29 1.35
N LEU A 152 -20.42 18.49 0.75
CA LEU A 152 -21.52 19.23 1.39
C LEU A 152 -22.16 18.48 2.55
N ILE A 153 -22.26 17.15 2.47
CA ILE A 153 -22.63 16.29 3.60
C ILE A 153 -21.64 16.49 4.74
N THR A 154 -20.35 16.51 4.43
CA THR A 154 -19.31 16.73 5.43
C THR A 154 -19.38 18.15 6.02
N ASP A 155 -19.74 19.17 5.24
CA ASP A 155 -19.95 20.52 5.76
C ASP A 155 -21.15 20.60 6.70
N LEU A 156 -22.22 19.86 6.41
CA LEU A 156 -23.36 19.72 7.31
C LEU A 156 -22.95 19.02 8.62
N GLU A 157 -22.06 18.02 8.57
CA GLU A 157 -21.52 17.37 9.78
C GLU A 157 -20.81 18.37 10.69
N VAL A 158 -19.95 19.23 10.11
CA VAL A 158 -19.20 20.24 10.87
C VAL A 158 -20.13 21.31 11.42
N LEU A 159 -21.08 21.80 10.62
CA LEU A 159 -22.05 22.82 11.04
C LEU A 159 -22.90 22.38 12.22
N MET A 160 -23.34 21.12 12.21
CA MET A 160 -24.20 20.57 13.25
C MET A 160 -23.40 19.91 14.38
N THR A 161 -22.08 19.80 14.23
CA THR A 161 -21.21 19.04 15.16
C THR A 161 -21.74 17.62 15.39
N MET A 162 -22.26 17.00 14.32
CA MET A 162 -22.89 15.69 14.38
C MET A 162 -22.52 14.87 13.14
N ALA A 163 -22.25 13.59 13.32
CA ALA A 163 -21.94 12.70 12.21
C ALA A 163 -23.17 12.48 11.32
N ARG A 164 -22.96 12.24 10.02
CA ARG A 164 -24.04 12.08 9.03
C ARG A 164 -25.01 10.95 9.30
N GLU A 165 -24.54 9.91 10.00
CA GLU A 165 -25.39 8.81 10.45
C GLU A 165 -26.50 9.31 11.40
N GLY A 166 -26.29 10.44 12.10
CA GLY A 166 -27.32 11.12 12.90
C GLY A 166 -28.42 11.80 12.06
N PHE A 167 -28.19 12.00 10.76
CA PHE A 167 -29.17 12.50 9.79
C PHE A 167 -29.82 11.37 8.97
N ASN A 168 -29.63 10.12 9.37
CA ASN A 168 -30.03 8.92 8.62
C ASN A 168 -29.41 8.79 7.23
N ILE A 169 -28.22 9.38 7.01
CA ILE A 169 -27.44 9.22 5.78
C ILE A 169 -26.29 8.26 6.04
N TYR A 170 -26.19 7.19 5.25
CA TYR A 170 -25.24 6.10 5.48
C TYR A 170 -24.41 5.76 4.22
N PRO A 171 -23.16 5.29 4.38
CA PRO A 171 -22.42 4.69 3.27
C PRO A 171 -23.01 3.31 2.89
N GLU A 172 -22.70 2.82 1.69
CA GLU A 172 -23.05 1.45 1.30
C GLU A 172 -22.41 0.42 2.25
N GLU A 173 -23.17 -0.63 2.56
CA GLU A 173 -22.77 -1.70 3.48
C GLU A 173 -21.90 -2.74 2.77
N ARG A 174 -20.76 -3.11 3.37
CA ARG A 174 -19.85 -4.13 2.82
C ARG A 174 -19.25 -5.08 3.85
N SER A 175 -19.54 -4.88 5.12
CA SER A 175 -18.98 -5.67 6.24
C SER A 175 -20.03 -6.62 6.80
N ALA A 176 -19.58 -7.71 7.42
CA ALA A 176 -20.45 -8.72 8.02
C ALA A 176 -19.98 -9.08 9.43
N ILE A 177 -20.90 -9.54 10.28
CA ILE A 177 -20.65 -10.03 11.64
C ILE A 177 -21.26 -11.42 11.79
N PHE A 178 -20.59 -12.32 12.50
CA PHE A 178 -21.07 -13.66 12.79
C PHE A 178 -20.61 -14.13 14.17
N GLY A 179 -21.49 -14.77 14.92
CA GLY A 179 -21.14 -15.44 16.16
C GLY A 179 -22.24 -15.34 17.22
N ASN A 180 -21.95 -15.88 18.41
CA ASN A 180 -22.96 -16.01 19.47
C ASN A 180 -23.28 -14.68 20.14
N MET A 181 -24.21 -13.93 19.55
CA MET A 181 -24.73 -12.69 20.10
C MET A 181 -26.16 -12.50 19.61
N THR A 182 -27.05 -12.19 20.53
CA THR A 182 -28.41 -11.77 20.24
C THR A 182 -28.50 -10.26 20.34
N ILE A 183 -28.92 -9.63 19.25
CA ILE A 183 -29.21 -8.20 19.18
C ILE A 183 -30.72 -7.97 19.18
N GLY A 184 -31.16 -6.83 19.72
CA GLY A 184 -32.54 -6.36 19.66
C GLY A 184 -32.62 -5.14 18.76
N TYR A 185 -33.47 -5.19 17.73
CA TYR A 185 -33.64 -4.07 16.81
C TYR A 185 -34.38 -2.91 17.51
N THR A 186 -33.86 -1.70 17.30
CA THR A 186 -34.43 -0.44 17.78
C THR A 186 -35.03 0.39 16.65
N VAL A 187 -35.05 -0.14 15.42
CA VAL A 187 -35.56 0.57 14.25
C VAL A 187 -37.07 0.37 14.11
N PRO A 188 -37.82 1.42 13.69
CA PRO A 188 -39.28 1.36 13.54
C PRO A 188 -39.74 0.19 12.68
N GLY A 189 -40.78 -0.52 13.13
CA GLY A 189 -41.31 -1.71 12.44
C GLY A 189 -40.59 -3.03 12.75
N TYR A 190 -39.42 -2.96 13.40
CA TYR A 190 -38.68 -4.12 13.91
C TYR A 190 -38.41 -4.04 15.42
N GLU A 191 -38.95 -3.02 16.10
CA GLU A 191 -38.84 -2.81 17.55
C GLU A 191 -39.23 -4.08 18.33
N GLY A 192 -38.34 -4.51 19.23
CA GLY A 192 -38.54 -5.70 20.06
C GLY A 192 -38.27 -7.03 19.35
N LYS A 193 -38.04 -7.05 18.03
CA LYS A 193 -37.54 -8.25 17.34
C LYS A 193 -36.07 -8.47 17.69
N THR A 194 -35.73 -9.71 17.98
CA THR A 194 -34.36 -10.12 18.25
C THR A 194 -33.81 -10.91 17.07
N LEU A 195 -32.49 -10.78 16.84
CA LEU A 195 -31.76 -11.55 15.85
C LEU A 195 -30.54 -12.17 16.52
N ASP A 196 -30.36 -13.47 16.31
CA ASP A 196 -29.11 -14.15 16.61
C ASP A 196 -28.12 -13.98 15.45
N LEU A 197 -26.94 -13.45 15.72
CA LEU A 197 -25.90 -13.21 14.72
C LEU A 197 -25.26 -14.51 14.19
N SER A 198 -25.52 -15.66 14.82
CA SER A 198 -25.19 -16.98 14.23
C SER A 198 -26.26 -17.54 13.28
N ALA A 199 -27.38 -16.84 13.06
CA ALA A 199 -28.49 -17.38 12.27
C ALA A 199 -28.22 -17.42 10.75
N HIS A 200 -27.28 -16.63 10.24
CA HIS A 200 -26.99 -16.54 8.81
C HIS A 200 -25.62 -17.13 8.47
N PRO A 201 -25.51 -18.15 7.60
CA PRO A 201 -24.26 -18.88 7.36
C PRO A 201 -23.14 -18.01 6.78
N ASP A 202 -23.47 -16.97 6.02
CA ASP A 202 -22.47 -16.04 5.45
C ASP A 202 -22.18 -14.84 6.36
N GLY A 203 -22.66 -14.86 7.61
CA GLY A 203 -22.69 -13.67 8.46
C GLY A 203 -23.86 -12.75 8.16
N VAL A 204 -24.17 -11.89 9.14
CA VAL A 204 -25.18 -10.85 9.05
C VAL A 204 -24.50 -9.55 8.63
N MET A 205 -25.05 -8.87 7.62
CA MET A 205 -24.52 -7.58 7.15
C MET A 205 -24.57 -6.52 8.25
N ILE A 206 -23.47 -5.76 8.38
CA ILE A 206 -23.34 -4.66 9.34
C ILE A 206 -23.94 -3.40 8.72
N GLY A 207 -25.26 -3.29 8.84
CA GLY A 207 -26.04 -2.14 8.41
C GLY A 207 -26.39 -1.15 9.52
N PRO A 208 -27.05 -0.02 9.19
CA PRO A 208 -27.51 0.99 10.15
C PRO A 208 -28.35 0.42 11.30
N ALA A 209 -29.26 -0.50 10.98
CA ALA A 209 -30.15 -1.14 11.95
C ALA A 209 -29.37 -2.01 12.94
N LEU A 210 -28.38 -2.77 12.47
CA LEU A 210 -27.53 -3.60 13.32
C LEU A 210 -26.57 -2.74 14.16
N THR A 211 -25.99 -1.71 13.55
CA THR A 211 -25.02 -0.81 14.17
C THR A 211 -25.60 -0.05 15.37
N THR A 212 -26.91 0.21 15.35
CA THR A 212 -27.65 0.91 16.42
C THR A 212 -28.42 -0.01 17.35
N ALA A 213 -28.52 -1.31 17.05
CA ALA A 213 -29.23 -2.29 17.86
C ALA A 213 -28.70 -2.39 19.29
N GLU A 214 -29.57 -2.82 20.20
CA GLU A 214 -29.21 -3.10 21.59
C GLU A 214 -28.61 -4.50 21.72
N PHE A 215 -27.53 -4.62 22.49
CA PHE A 215 -26.93 -5.92 22.78
C PHE A 215 -27.73 -6.59 23.90
N VAL A 216 -28.46 -7.66 23.58
CA VAL A 216 -29.34 -8.35 24.53
C VAL A 216 -28.55 -9.37 25.35
N ASN A 217 -27.81 -10.24 24.66
CA ASN A 217 -27.01 -11.28 25.29
C ASN A 217 -25.87 -11.70 24.36
N THR A 218 -24.75 -12.13 24.93
CA THR A 218 -23.66 -12.75 24.17
C THR A 218 -22.92 -13.75 25.05
N LYS A 219 -22.56 -14.90 24.47
CA LYS A 219 -21.61 -15.85 25.08
C LYS A 219 -20.18 -15.62 24.60
N ALA A 220 -19.97 -14.67 23.70
CA ALA A 220 -18.65 -14.35 23.18
C ALA A 220 -17.82 -13.65 24.26
N LYS A 221 -16.54 -14.00 24.30
CA LYS A 221 -15.53 -13.45 25.21
C LYS A 221 -14.52 -12.56 24.51
N MET A 222 -14.53 -12.53 23.18
CA MET A 222 -13.68 -11.66 22.37
C MET A 222 -14.30 -11.37 20.99
N VAL A 223 -13.72 -10.41 20.27
CA VAL A 223 -14.05 -10.07 18.89
C VAL A 223 -12.82 -10.31 18.01
N LEU A 224 -13.00 -10.96 16.86
CA LEU A 224 -11.99 -11.15 15.83
C LEU A 224 -12.41 -10.39 14.57
N ALA A 225 -11.74 -9.27 14.29
CA ALA A 225 -11.92 -8.51 13.07
C ALA A 225 -10.99 -9.07 11.98
N ILE A 226 -11.56 -9.50 10.87
CA ILE A 226 -10.91 -10.22 9.79
C ILE A 226 -10.96 -9.34 8.55
N GLU A 227 -9.80 -8.99 7.99
CA GLU A 227 -9.74 -8.12 6.81
C GLU A 227 -10.38 -8.77 5.58
N LYS A 228 -10.14 -10.08 5.42
CA LYS A 228 -10.53 -10.84 4.23
C LYS A 228 -11.85 -11.57 4.42
N GLY A 229 -12.78 -11.30 3.49
CA GLY A 229 -14.05 -12.01 3.43
C GLY A 229 -13.90 -13.53 3.27
N GLY A 230 -12.94 -14.00 2.46
CA GLY A 230 -12.69 -15.45 2.30
C GLY A 230 -12.27 -16.14 3.60
N LEU A 231 -11.40 -15.51 4.39
CA LEU A 231 -10.97 -16.03 5.69
C LEU A 231 -12.11 -15.99 6.71
N PHE A 232 -12.94 -14.95 6.66
CA PHE A 232 -14.15 -14.86 7.49
C PHE A 232 -15.11 -16.01 7.22
N THR A 233 -15.44 -16.30 5.95
CA THR A 233 -16.29 -17.45 5.60
C THR A 233 -15.67 -18.76 6.07
N ARG A 234 -14.35 -18.94 5.89
CA ARG A 234 -13.63 -20.13 6.35
C ARG A 234 -13.68 -20.32 7.87
N PHE A 235 -13.59 -19.23 8.64
CA PHE A 235 -13.68 -19.27 10.09
C PHE A 235 -15.07 -19.65 10.60
N ILE A 236 -16.11 -19.31 9.83
CA ILE A 236 -17.46 -19.78 10.09
C ILE A 236 -17.55 -21.29 9.82
N GLU A 237 -17.08 -21.76 8.66
CA GLU A 237 -17.05 -23.18 8.28
C GLU A 237 -16.31 -24.04 9.31
N GLU A 238 -15.15 -23.57 9.79
CA GLU A 238 -14.31 -24.27 10.76
C GLU A 238 -14.73 -24.03 12.22
N LYS A 239 -15.87 -23.35 12.44
CA LYS A 239 -16.47 -23.10 13.77
C LYS A 239 -15.53 -22.42 14.77
N VAL A 240 -14.67 -21.52 14.29
CA VAL A 240 -13.73 -20.75 15.12
C VAL A 240 -14.46 -19.93 16.19
N HIS A 241 -15.62 -19.37 15.83
CA HIS A 241 -16.49 -18.61 16.74
C HIS A 241 -16.98 -19.43 17.94
N GLU A 242 -17.25 -20.73 17.79
CA GLU A 242 -17.61 -21.63 18.90
C GLU A 242 -16.37 -21.98 19.74
N ARG A 243 -15.28 -22.38 19.06
CA ARG A 243 -14.04 -22.85 19.69
C ARG A 243 -13.42 -21.80 20.60
N PHE A 244 -13.34 -20.55 20.13
CA PHE A 244 -12.73 -19.44 20.86
C PHE A 244 -13.76 -18.54 21.56
N LYS A 245 -15.06 -18.89 21.49
CA LYS A 245 -16.16 -18.04 21.99
C LYS A 245 -15.99 -16.61 21.47
N ALA A 246 -15.87 -16.45 20.15
CA ALA A 246 -15.54 -15.18 19.52
C ALA A 246 -16.68 -14.67 18.64
N LEU A 247 -16.80 -13.34 18.53
CA LEU A 247 -17.55 -12.69 17.45
C LEU A 247 -16.60 -12.43 16.28
N LEU A 248 -16.90 -13.01 15.13
CA LEU A 248 -16.15 -12.77 13.90
C LEU A 248 -16.74 -11.54 13.20
N ILE A 249 -15.89 -10.64 12.72
CA ILE A 249 -16.30 -9.45 11.96
C ILE A 249 -15.46 -9.36 10.70
N ASN A 250 -16.08 -9.42 9.53
CA ASN A 250 -15.42 -9.13 8.26
C ASN A 250 -15.34 -7.61 8.05
N THR A 251 -14.15 -7.03 7.93
CA THR A 251 -13.99 -5.59 7.64
C THR A 251 -14.07 -5.27 6.15
N ALA A 252 -13.91 -6.26 5.27
CA ALA A 252 -13.92 -6.14 3.81
C ALA A 252 -12.92 -5.08 3.30
N GLY A 253 -11.63 -5.26 3.64
CA GLY A 253 -10.62 -4.23 3.46
C GLY A 253 -10.78 -3.11 4.47
N GLN A 254 -10.79 -1.87 3.98
CA GLN A 254 -10.94 -0.70 4.83
C GLN A 254 -12.33 -0.70 5.49
N PRO A 255 -12.45 -0.80 6.83
CA PRO A 255 -13.75 -0.90 7.48
C PRO A 255 -14.57 0.39 7.30
N PRO A 256 -15.86 0.29 6.92
CA PRO A 256 -16.81 1.39 6.97
C PRO A 256 -16.89 2.07 8.35
N ARG A 257 -17.42 3.30 8.40
CA ARG A 257 -17.65 4.03 9.67
C ARG A 257 -18.56 3.23 10.62
N SER A 258 -19.59 2.58 10.09
CA SER A 258 -20.51 1.70 10.85
C SER A 258 -19.77 0.54 11.52
N THR A 259 -18.94 -0.18 10.78
CA THR A 259 -18.12 -1.30 11.29
C THR A 259 -17.17 -0.85 12.39
N ARG A 260 -16.48 0.28 12.20
CA ARG A 260 -15.60 0.86 13.24
C ARG A 260 -16.37 1.25 14.50
N TYR A 261 -17.53 1.87 14.33
CA TYR A 261 -18.39 2.24 15.45
C TYR A 261 -18.90 0.99 16.19
N LEU A 262 -19.31 -0.06 15.49
CA LEU A 262 -19.73 -1.32 16.10
C LEU A 262 -18.57 -1.98 16.87
N LEU A 263 -17.37 -2.07 16.29
CA LEU A 263 -16.17 -2.59 16.97
C LEU A 263 -15.90 -1.82 18.28
N ARG A 264 -15.99 -0.49 18.23
CA ARG A 264 -15.85 0.37 19.41
C ARG A 264 -16.94 0.11 20.44
N ARG A 265 -18.20 -0.08 20.03
CA ARG A 265 -19.30 -0.42 20.95
C ARG A 265 -19.09 -1.76 21.63
N LEU A 266 -18.72 -2.81 20.87
CA LEU A 266 -18.41 -4.13 21.43
C LEU A 266 -17.29 -4.06 22.46
N ASN A 267 -16.27 -3.24 22.22
CA ASN A 267 -15.18 -3.04 23.17
C ASN A 267 -15.59 -2.16 24.37
N GLN A 268 -16.30 -1.05 24.17
CA GLN A 268 -16.57 -0.08 25.24
C GLN A 268 -17.76 -0.46 26.10
N GLU A 269 -18.84 -0.96 25.48
CA GLU A 269 -20.10 -1.34 26.15
C GLU A 269 -19.99 -2.73 26.76
N LEU A 270 -19.45 -3.71 26.02
CA LEU A 270 -19.37 -5.11 26.47
C LEU A 270 -17.99 -5.51 26.99
N LYS A 271 -17.00 -4.61 26.95
CA LYS A 271 -15.61 -4.89 27.39
C LYS A 271 -14.97 -6.09 26.70
N LEU A 272 -15.43 -6.42 25.49
CA LEU A 272 -14.83 -7.50 24.71
C LEU A 272 -13.48 -7.05 24.13
N PRO A 273 -12.39 -7.79 24.36
CA PRO A 273 -11.12 -7.56 23.67
C PRO A 273 -11.32 -7.77 22.16
N VAL A 274 -10.69 -6.90 21.35
CA VAL A 274 -10.81 -6.90 19.89
C VAL A 274 -9.46 -7.23 19.28
N GLY A 275 -9.34 -8.41 18.68
CA GLY A 275 -8.19 -8.83 17.89
C GLY A 275 -8.41 -8.60 16.38
N ILE A 276 -7.37 -8.22 15.64
CA ILE A 276 -7.44 -8.00 14.17
C ILE A 276 -6.54 -9.01 13.43
N LEU A 277 -7.00 -9.57 12.31
CA LEU A 277 -6.23 -10.45 11.41
C LEU A 277 -5.88 -9.72 10.09
N THR A 278 -4.59 -9.68 9.73
CA THR A 278 -4.06 -9.06 8.48
C THR A 278 -2.91 -9.90 7.87
N ASP A 279 -2.42 -9.53 6.68
CA ASP A 279 -1.40 -10.31 5.93
C ASP A 279 0.05 -9.87 6.26
N SER A 280 1.06 -10.64 5.80
CA SER A 280 2.49 -10.30 5.92
C SER A 280 3.32 -10.89 4.75
N VAL A 281 4.56 -10.43 4.59
CA VAL A 281 5.56 -10.85 3.58
C VAL A 281 6.77 -11.55 4.20
N ALA A 282 7.54 -12.32 3.43
CA ALA A 282 8.76 -12.96 3.95
C ALA A 282 9.88 -11.94 4.21
N GLY A 283 10.73 -12.22 5.21
CA GLY A 283 11.79 -11.29 5.62
C GLY A 283 12.94 -11.15 4.63
N ASP A 284 13.24 -12.20 3.88
CA ASP A 284 14.33 -12.23 2.88
C ASP A 284 13.98 -11.48 1.59
N GLU A 285 12.76 -10.96 1.47
CA GLU A 285 12.34 -10.20 0.29
C GLU A 285 13.01 -8.82 0.28
N PRO A 286 13.65 -8.44 -0.84
CA PRO A 286 14.20 -7.11 -1.00
C PRO A 286 13.17 -5.99 -0.97
N ILE A 287 13.60 -4.84 -0.44
CA ILE A 287 12.84 -3.60 -0.42
C ILE A 287 13.79 -2.41 -0.62
N LEU A 288 13.25 -1.33 -1.21
CA LEU A 288 13.90 -0.04 -1.25
C LEU A 288 13.18 0.95 -0.31
N VAL A 289 13.93 1.52 0.63
CA VAL A 289 13.44 2.50 1.61
C VAL A 289 14.26 3.78 1.53
N ASN A 290 13.66 4.93 1.85
CA ASN A 290 14.32 6.23 1.82
C ASN A 290 14.06 6.98 3.14
N GLY A 291 15.13 7.49 3.75
CA GLY A 291 15.09 8.28 4.99
C GLY A 291 16.00 9.50 4.89
N GLY A 292 16.26 10.19 6.00
CA GLY A 292 17.08 11.42 6.00
C GLY A 292 18.51 11.27 5.46
N GLY A 293 19.01 10.05 5.29
CA GLY A 293 20.32 9.72 4.71
C GLY A 293 20.28 9.20 3.26
N GLY A 294 19.13 9.27 2.58
CA GLY A 294 18.91 8.81 1.21
C GLY A 294 18.40 7.37 1.10
N ALA A 295 18.24 6.91 -0.15
CA ALA A 295 17.72 5.59 -0.44
C ALA A 295 18.69 4.46 -0.03
N ILE A 296 18.11 3.35 0.42
CA ILE A 296 18.80 2.14 0.85
C ILE A 296 18.06 0.93 0.26
N TYR A 297 18.83 0.04 -0.36
CA TYR A 297 18.38 -1.29 -0.74
C TYR A 297 18.74 -2.27 0.38
N THR A 298 17.75 -3.00 0.89
CA THR A 298 17.90 -3.97 1.98
C THR A 298 16.81 -5.03 1.90
N THR A 299 16.69 -5.92 2.89
CA THR A 299 15.58 -6.85 3.00
C THR A 299 14.50 -6.28 3.92
N VAL A 300 13.25 -6.71 3.76
CA VAL A 300 12.16 -6.28 4.64
C VAL A 300 12.50 -6.65 6.10
N GLY A 301 13.04 -7.84 6.32
CA GLY A 301 13.46 -8.30 7.63
C GLY A 301 14.54 -7.40 8.25
N ASP A 302 15.65 -7.20 7.55
CA ASP A 302 16.77 -6.38 8.05
C ASP A 302 16.34 -4.93 8.32
N PHE A 303 15.52 -4.35 7.43
CA PHE A 303 14.99 -3.00 7.64
C PHE A 303 14.15 -2.93 8.91
N VAL A 304 13.17 -3.81 9.03
CA VAL A 304 12.23 -3.82 10.15
C VAL A 304 12.98 -4.12 11.46
N ASP A 305 13.89 -5.10 11.46
CA ASP A 305 14.72 -5.44 12.61
C ASP A 305 15.67 -4.31 13.01
N SER A 306 16.20 -3.54 12.06
CA SER A 306 17.05 -2.38 12.35
C SER A 306 16.33 -1.28 13.15
N LEU A 307 15.01 -1.15 12.97
CA LEU A 307 14.18 -0.19 13.70
C LEU A 307 13.88 -0.65 15.14
N PHE A 308 14.07 -1.93 15.45
CA PHE A 308 13.81 -2.50 16.78
C PHE A 308 15.04 -2.46 17.72
N GLY A 309 16.25 -2.21 17.22
CA GLY A 309 17.49 -2.18 18.00
C GLY A 309 18.00 -3.56 18.45
N TYR A 310 19.25 -3.62 18.95
CA TYR A 310 20.01 -4.86 19.23
C TYR A 310 19.42 -5.77 20.33
N ASN A 311 18.40 -5.33 21.08
CA ASN A 311 17.79 -6.09 22.19
C ASN A 311 16.64 -7.03 21.75
N GLY A 312 16.38 -7.13 20.45
CA GLY A 312 15.23 -7.84 19.89
C GLY A 312 15.47 -9.30 19.49
N SER A 313 16.47 -10.00 20.05
CA SER A 313 16.75 -11.43 19.79
C SER A 313 15.71 -12.39 20.43
N GLY A 314 14.49 -11.91 20.69
CA GLY A 314 13.42 -12.63 21.36
C GLY A 314 12.19 -12.79 20.48
N GLU A 315 11.47 -13.89 20.71
CA GLU A 315 10.25 -14.37 20.03
C GLU A 315 9.03 -13.43 20.09
N ALA A 316 9.19 -12.17 20.52
CA ALA A 316 8.10 -11.22 20.73
C ALA A 316 7.77 -10.40 19.47
N GLU A 317 6.47 -10.13 19.31
CA GLU A 317 5.84 -9.32 18.27
C GLU A 317 5.93 -7.82 18.63
N TRP A 318 6.35 -6.99 17.68
CA TRP A 318 6.60 -5.57 17.95
C TRP A 318 6.03 -4.66 16.87
N LYS A 319 5.62 -3.45 17.30
CA LYS A 319 5.08 -2.37 16.48
C LYS A 319 5.93 -1.12 16.68
N VAL A 320 6.50 -0.55 15.61
CA VAL A 320 7.10 0.80 15.66
C VAL A 320 6.19 1.78 14.92
N PRO A 321 5.48 2.69 15.63
CA PRO A 321 4.79 3.81 15.01
C PRO A 321 5.76 4.97 14.69
N ASP A 322 5.33 5.89 13.82
CA ASP A 322 6.01 7.15 13.50
C ASP A 322 7.44 6.97 12.96
N VAL A 323 7.59 6.02 12.05
CA VAL A 323 8.87 5.71 11.40
C VAL A 323 9.20 6.83 10.40
N ASN A 324 10.33 7.51 10.57
CA ASN A 324 10.77 8.57 9.66
C ASN A 324 11.44 8.01 8.39
N TRP A 325 10.71 7.14 7.68
CA TRP A 325 11.14 6.48 6.45
C TRP A 325 9.99 6.42 5.45
N ASN A 326 10.33 6.38 4.18
CA ASN A 326 9.42 6.21 3.05
C ASN A 326 9.74 4.90 2.34
N CYS A 327 8.73 4.29 1.73
CA CYS A 327 8.90 3.22 0.74
C CYS A 327 8.18 3.58 -0.55
N MET A 328 8.47 2.85 -1.61
CA MET A 328 7.74 2.99 -2.88
C MET A 328 6.36 2.32 -2.77
N ALA A 329 5.28 3.03 -3.08
CA ALA A 329 3.91 2.54 -3.00
C ALA A 329 3.06 3.01 -4.18
N MET A 330 2.02 2.26 -4.53
CA MET A 330 1.09 2.66 -5.60
C MET A 330 0.09 3.70 -5.10
N ASN A 331 0.03 4.83 -5.78
CA ASN A 331 -1.09 5.76 -5.67
C ASN A 331 -2.31 5.18 -6.42
N ARG A 332 -3.41 4.91 -5.70
CA ARG A 332 -4.61 4.26 -6.26
C ARG A 332 -5.37 5.11 -7.29
N GLU A 333 -5.22 6.42 -7.24
CA GLU A 333 -5.91 7.33 -8.18
C GLU A 333 -5.16 7.41 -9.51
N SER A 334 -3.83 7.54 -9.46
CA SER A 334 -2.99 7.70 -10.64
C SER A 334 -2.42 6.37 -11.19
N ASN A 335 -2.44 5.29 -10.40
CA ASN A 335 -1.70 4.05 -10.63
C ASN A 335 -0.18 4.26 -10.81
N GLN A 336 0.36 5.36 -10.28
CA GLN A 336 1.80 5.65 -10.29
C GLN A 336 2.45 5.10 -9.02
N ILE A 337 3.75 4.79 -9.10
CA ILE A 337 4.54 4.43 -7.93
C ILE A 337 5.22 5.68 -7.40
N GLU A 338 4.99 5.98 -6.12
CA GLU A 338 5.47 7.20 -5.44
C GLU A 338 6.22 6.85 -4.16
N TRP A 339 7.10 7.74 -3.70
CA TRP A 339 7.70 7.65 -2.37
C TRP A 339 6.65 8.04 -1.33
N THR A 340 6.34 7.14 -0.41
CA THR A 340 5.24 7.33 0.53
C THR A 340 5.65 6.98 1.97
N PRO A 341 5.23 7.77 2.98
CA PRO A 341 5.62 7.54 4.37
C PRO A 341 5.19 6.18 4.92
N ILE A 342 6.11 5.53 5.61
CA ILE A 342 5.86 4.32 6.40
C ILE A 342 5.36 4.76 7.77
N THR A 343 4.10 4.52 8.06
CA THR A 343 3.47 4.88 9.34
C THR A 343 3.73 3.84 10.44
N CYS A 344 3.93 2.57 10.04
CA CYS A 344 4.11 1.46 10.97
C CYS A 344 4.86 0.30 10.34
N VAL A 345 5.61 -0.47 11.13
CA VAL A 345 6.19 -1.78 10.74
C VAL A 345 5.79 -2.87 11.73
N TYR A 346 5.74 -4.11 11.25
CA TYR A 346 5.34 -5.32 11.99
C TYR A 346 6.31 -6.48 11.74
N ARG A 347 6.51 -7.30 12.77
CA ARG A 347 7.29 -8.55 12.72
C ARG A 347 6.52 -9.68 13.41
N HIS A 348 6.47 -10.83 12.77
CA HIS A 348 5.60 -11.95 13.12
C HIS A 348 6.28 -13.30 12.87
N LYS A 349 6.01 -14.31 13.70
CA LYS A 349 6.37 -15.70 13.38
C LYS A 349 5.46 -16.25 12.26
N ALA A 350 6.03 -16.75 11.17
CA ALA A 350 5.30 -17.35 10.07
C ALA A 350 4.69 -18.70 10.50
N GLU A 351 3.38 -18.86 10.38
CA GLU A 351 2.71 -20.14 10.56
C GLU A 351 2.07 -20.57 9.24
N GLY A 352 2.55 -21.69 8.69
CA GLY A 352 2.07 -22.24 7.42
C GLY A 352 3.10 -22.22 6.30
N GLN A 353 2.69 -22.78 5.17
CA GLN A 353 3.52 -22.93 3.98
C GLN A 353 3.58 -21.59 3.21
N LEU A 354 4.78 -21.06 3.00
CA LEU A 354 4.97 -19.97 2.03
C LEU A 354 4.87 -20.51 0.60
N TYR A 355 4.52 -19.64 -0.33
CA TYR A 355 4.45 -19.91 -1.76
C TYR A 355 5.32 -18.91 -2.51
N GLU A 356 6.16 -19.39 -3.42
CA GLU A 356 6.89 -18.58 -4.39
C GLU A 356 6.08 -18.54 -5.68
N VAL A 357 5.73 -17.33 -6.09
CA VAL A 357 5.05 -17.03 -7.36
C VAL A 357 6.10 -16.61 -8.36
N GLU A 358 6.22 -17.35 -9.46
CA GLU A 358 7.11 -17.02 -10.59
C GLU A 358 6.27 -16.45 -11.73
N LEU A 359 6.69 -15.31 -12.28
CA LEU A 359 6.08 -14.65 -13.41
C LEU A 359 6.88 -14.88 -14.71
N ASP A 360 6.23 -14.70 -15.86
CA ASP A 360 6.85 -14.93 -17.18
C ASP A 360 8.05 -14.02 -17.48
N ASP A 361 8.15 -12.86 -16.84
CA ASP A 361 9.27 -11.93 -16.96
C ASP A 361 10.43 -12.24 -16.00
N GLY A 362 10.30 -13.35 -15.25
CA GLY A 362 11.26 -13.84 -14.27
C GLY A 362 11.12 -13.22 -12.88
N ARG A 363 10.14 -12.34 -12.65
CA ARG A 363 9.87 -11.85 -11.31
C ARG A 363 9.44 -12.99 -10.40
N THR A 364 9.94 -12.97 -9.16
CA THR A 364 9.48 -13.88 -8.11
C THR A 364 9.08 -13.11 -6.87
N ILE A 365 8.05 -13.60 -6.19
CA ILE A 365 7.61 -13.10 -4.90
C ILE A 365 7.23 -14.27 -4.00
N LYS A 366 7.79 -14.33 -2.78
CA LYS A 366 7.38 -15.28 -1.76
C LYS A 366 6.39 -14.66 -0.81
N THR A 367 5.25 -15.32 -0.67
CA THR A 367 4.20 -14.84 0.21
C THR A 367 3.28 -15.98 0.69
N THR A 368 2.40 -15.70 1.65
CA THR A 368 1.39 -16.67 2.10
C THR A 368 0.29 -16.81 1.05
N LYS A 369 -0.44 -17.93 1.10
CA LYS A 369 -1.59 -18.17 0.20
C LYS A 369 -2.70 -17.15 0.34
N ASP A 370 -2.79 -16.56 1.52
CA ASP A 370 -3.78 -15.54 1.81
C ASP A 370 -3.33 -14.18 1.32
N HIS A 371 -2.04 -13.90 1.15
CA HIS A 371 -1.56 -12.56 0.81
C HIS A 371 -2.12 -12.05 -0.53
N SER A 372 -2.54 -10.77 -0.53
CA SER A 372 -3.14 -10.16 -1.72
C SER A 372 -2.10 -9.59 -2.70
N LEU A 373 -2.24 -9.98 -3.96
CA LEU A 373 -1.53 -9.40 -5.10
C LEU A 373 -2.52 -8.61 -5.97
N PHE A 374 -2.03 -7.63 -6.73
CA PHE A 374 -2.89 -6.78 -7.55
C PHE A 374 -3.12 -7.39 -8.93
N THR A 375 -4.35 -7.35 -9.41
CA THR A 375 -4.74 -7.76 -10.77
C THR A 375 -5.78 -6.80 -11.34
N LEU A 376 -6.23 -7.02 -12.57
CA LEU A 376 -7.30 -6.25 -13.19
C LEU A 376 -8.61 -7.03 -13.14
N ARG A 377 -9.62 -6.43 -12.51
CA ARG A 377 -11.01 -6.93 -12.56
C ARG A 377 -11.93 -5.79 -13.01
N ALA A 378 -12.74 -6.06 -14.03
CA ALA A 378 -13.64 -5.06 -14.63
C ALA A 378 -12.97 -3.73 -15.03
N GLY A 379 -11.66 -3.76 -15.29
CA GLY A 379 -10.87 -2.58 -15.65
C GLY A 379 -10.37 -1.73 -14.48
N GLU A 380 -10.49 -2.23 -13.25
CA GLU A 380 -9.94 -1.59 -12.05
C GLU A 380 -8.83 -2.45 -11.43
N VAL A 381 -7.81 -1.76 -10.90
CA VAL A 381 -6.72 -2.38 -10.14
C VAL A 381 -7.29 -2.91 -8.82
N THR A 382 -7.35 -4.22 -8.69
CA THR A 382 -8.05 -4.91 -7.60
C THR A 382 -7.09 -5.83 -6.87
N PRO A 383 -6.99 -5.75 -5.53
CA PRO A 383 -6.25 -6.73 -4.74
C PRO A 383 -7.02 -8.05 -4.69
N VAL A 384 -6.33 -9.15 -4.95
CA VAL A 384 -6.87 -10.52 -4.97
C VAL A 384 -5.92 -11.43 -4.21
N SER A 385 -6.43 -12.35 -3.40
CA SER A 385 -5.62 -13.31 -2.64
C SER A 385 -4.85 -14.24 -3.56
N LEU A 386 -3.61 -14.62 -3.20
CA LEU A 386 -2.81 -15.61 -3.95
C LEU A 386 -3.59 -16.92 -4.19
N SER A 387 -4.43 -17.34 -3.24
CA SER A 387 -5.32 -18.51 -3.37
C SER A 387 -6.31 -18.45 -4.54
N SER A 388 -6.57 -17.26 -5.09
CA SER A 388 -7.46 -17.05 -6.24
C SER A 388 -6.71 -16.96 -7.58
N PHE A 389 -5.37 -17.10 -7.58
CA PHE A 389 -4.57 -17.11 -8.80
C PHE A 389 -4.23 -18.55 -9.22
N SER A 390 -4.25 -18.78 -10.53
CA SER A 390 -3.77 -19.98 -11.20
C SER A 390 -2.69 -19.63 -12.22
N GLU A 391 -1.96 -20.63 -12.71
CA GLU A 391 -1.05 -20.44 -13.84
C GLU A 391 -1.81 -19.88 -15.04
N GLY A 392 -1.23 -18.84 -15.67
CA GLY A 392 -1.88 -18.12 -16.77
C GLY A 392 -2.64 -16.86 -16.36
N ASP A 393 -2.94 -16.64 -15.08
CA ASP A 393 -3.53 -15.40 -14.59
C ASP A 393 -2.53 -14.24 -14.63
N TYR A 394 -3.02 -12.99 -14.56
CA TYR A 394 -2.16 -11.80 -14.64
C TYR A 394 -2.04 -11.09 -13.29
N ILE A 395 -0.81 -10.77 -12.91
CA ILE A 395 -0.49 -9.92 -11.76
C ILE A 395 0.04 -8.58 -12.28
N LEU A 396 -0.41 -7.49 -11.67
CA LEU A 396 0.08 -6.14 -11.95
C LEU A 396 1.39 -5.91 -11.21
N VAL A 397 2.41 -5.51 -11.95
CA VAL A 397 3.74 -5.25 -11.42
C VAL A 397 4.29 -3.91 -11.93
N PRO A 398 5.16 -3.23 -11.15
CA PRO A 398 5.77 -1.96 -11.56
C PRO A 398 6.65 -2.11 -12.81
N HIS A 399 6.38 -1.32 -13.85
CA HIS A 399 7.26 -1.18 -15.02
C HIS A 399 8.17 0.04 -14.93
N ARG A 400 7.93 0.92 -13.95
CA ARG A 400 8.73 2.09 -13.63
C ARG A 400 8.69 2.29 -12.12
N LEU A 401 9.81 2.75 -11.57
CA LEU A 401 9.90 3.19 -10.18
C LEU A 401 10.22 4.69 -10.13
N PRO A 402 9.84 5.41 -9.06
CA PRO A 402 10.21 6.80 -8.90
C PRO A 402 11.73 6.94 -8.81
N SER A 403 12.24 8.08 -9.25
CA SER A 403 13.67 8.36 -9.17
C SER A 403 14.13 8.35 -7.71
N LEU A 404 15.39 7.95 -7.51
CA LEU A 404 16.02 8.01 -6.20
C LEU A 404 16.29 9.48 -5.84
N GLU A 405 15.88 9.91 -4.65
CA GLU A 405 16.26 11.21 -4.13
C GLU A 405 17.79 11.21 -3.95
N SER A 406 18.45 12.21 -4.55
CA SER A 406 19.91 12.24 -4.65
C SER A 406 20.49 13.38 -3.84
N PHE A 407 21.69 13.14 -3.30
CA PHE A 407 22.52 14.20 -2.74
C PHE A 407 23.40 14.80 -3.82
N HIS A 408 23.95 15.98 -3.54
CA HIS A 408 25.10 16.46 -4.29
C HIS A 408 26.20 15.38 -4.32
N PRO A 409 26.89 15.21 -5.46
CA PRO A 409 27.98 14.25 -5.57
C PRO A 409 28.97 14.41 -4.40
N PRO A 410 29.17 13.35 -3.59
CA PRO A 410 30.02 13.46 -2.41
C PRO A 410 31.49 13.65 -2.79
N THR A 411 32.22 14.35 -1.94
CA THR A 411 33.69 14.44 -2.00
C THR A 411 34.27 13.81 -0.75
N PHE A 412 35.28 12.98 -0.92
CA PHE A 412 35.89 12.16 0.12
C PHE A 412 37.29 12.67 0.44
N ASP A 413 37.62 12.86 1.72
CA ASP A 413 39.00 13.03 2.17
C ASP A 413 39.62 11.65 2.37
N LEU A 414 40.64 11.32 1.59
CA LEU A 414 41.32 10.03 1.65
C LEU A 414 42.04 9.77 2.98
N LEU A 415 42.29 10.80 3.79
CA LEU A 415 42.91 10.68 5.10
C LEU A 415 41.89 10.50 6.25
N GLU A 416 40.61 10.60 5.94
CA GLU A 416 39.52 10.39 6.89
C GLU A 416 39.47 8.90 7.30
N GLY A 417 39.54 8.62 8.61
CA GLY A 417 39.55 7.26 9.15
C GLY A 417 40.94 6.63 9.39
N PHE A 418 42.04 7.35 9.15
CA PHE A 418 43.37 6.97 9.64
C PHE A 418 43.59 7.42 11.09
N THR A 419 44.27 6.61 11.91
CA THR A 419 44.61 7.01 13.30
C THR A 419 45.57 8.20 13.29
N ALA A 420 45.54 9.05 14.34
CA ALA A 420 46.45 10.19 14.46
C ALA A 420 47.93 9.83 14.27
N ALA A 421 48.35 8.64 14.72
CA ALA A 421 49.69 8.09 14.48
C ALA A 421 49.96 7.73 13.00
N SER A 422 48.97 7.23 12.28
CA SER A 422 49.08 6.93 10.84
C SER A 422 49.07 8.19 9.99
N GLN A 423 48.29 9.20 10.39
CA GLN A 423 48.27 10.54 9.78
C GLN A 423 49.61 11.29 9.98
N LEU A 424 50.32 11.04 11.08
CA LEU A 424 51.66 11.56 11.32
C LEU A 424 52.74 10.93 10.43
N VAL A 425 52.57 9.67 9.99
CA VAL A 425 53.46 9.02 9.01
C VAL A 425 53.19 9.53 7.59
N GLU A 426 51.93 9.83 7.25
CA GLU A 426 51.53 10.44 5.97
C GLU A 426 51.55 11.99 5.98
N LYS A 427 52.29 12.63 6.89
CA LYS A 427 52.40 14.11 6.99
C LYS A 427 52.91 14.80 5.72
N ASN A 428 53.40 14.05 4.73
CA ASN A 428 53.78 14.53 3.41
C ASN A 428 52.64 14.44 2.37
N GLY A 429 51.41 14.13 2.78
CA GLY A 429 50.26 13.89 1.91
C GLY A 429 50.25 12.47 1.33
N PRO A 430 49.23 12.14 0.51
CA PRO A 430 49.23 10.91 -0.26
C PRO A 430 50.52 10.79 -1.10
N ALA A 431 50.94 9.57 -1.43
CA ALA A 431 52.10 9.35 -2.31
C ALA A 431 52.01 10.23 -3.57
N ALA A 432 53.15 10.77 -4.04
CA ALA A 432 53.21 11.73 -5.13
C ALA A 432 52.27 11.37 -6.31
N GLY A 433 51.35 12.30 -6.63
CA GLY A 433 50.36 12.16 -7.71
C GLY A 433 48.97 11.68 -7.27
N THR A 434 48.74 11.23 -6.03
CA THR A 434 47.39 10.92 -5.54
C THR A 434 46.75 12.15 -4.87
N PRO A 435 45.56 12.60 -5.30
CA PRO A 435 44.89 13.74 -4.70
C PRO A 435 44.38 13.38 -3.30
N ARG A 436 44.39 14.36 -2.38
CA ARG A 436 43.83 14.17 -1.02
C ARG A 436 42.31 14.02 -1.04
N HIS A 437 41.65 14.80 -1.88
CA HIS A 437 40.20 14.78 -2.02
C HIS A 437 39.81 14.12 -3.34
N ILE A 438 38.83 13.22 -3.29
CA ILE A 438 38.26 12.56 -4.47
C ILE A 438 36.77 12.86 -4.51
N SER A 439 36.30 13.45 -5.60
CA SER A 439 34.87 13.66 -5.83
C SER A 439 34.26 12.50 -6.59
N MET A 440 32.99 12.21 -6.34
CA MET A 440 32.22 11.26 -7.13
C MET A 440 31.90 11.85 -8.51
N SER A 441 32.81 11.65 -9.47
CA SER A 441 32.66 12.07 -10.87
C SER A 441 31.97 11.00 -11.73
N GLU A 442 31.60 11.36 -12.96
CA GLU A 442 31.13 10.42 -13.99
C GLU A 442 32.13 9.27 -14.20
N ASP A 443 33.43 9.59 -14.26
CA ASP A 443 34.48 8.58 -14.42
C ASP A 443 34.59 7.67 -13.20
N MET A 444 34.47 8.20 -11.98
CA MET A 444 34.44 7.38 -10.77
C MET A 444 33.23 6.42 -10.80
N ALA A 445 32.03 6.93 -11.09
CA ALA A 445 30.82 6.13 -11.15
C ALA A 445 30.94 5.01 -12.20
N TRP A 446 31.46 5.32 -13.39
CA TRP A 446 31.76 4.33 -14.42
C TRP A 446 32.76 3.27 -13.93
N LEU A 447 33.84 3.68 -13.24
CA LEU A 447 34.85 2.76 -12.70
C LEU A 447 34.28 1.82 -11.63
N LEU A 448 33.29 2.27 -10.86
CA LEU A 448 32.58 1.42 -9.91
C LEU A 448 31.73 0.35 -10.62
N GLY A 449 31.04 0.72 -11.70
CA GLY A 449 30.30 -0.24 -12.52
C GLY A 449 31.23 -1.26 -13.16
N PHE A 450 32.33 -0.78 -13.77
CA PHE A 450 33.33 -1.63 -14.39
C PHE A 450 34.06 -2.52 -13.38
N TRP A 451 34.23 -2.06 -12.13
CA TRP A 451 34.78 -2.86 -11.04
C TRP A 451 33.88 -4.05 -10.70
N ILE A 452 32.56 -3.86 -10.66
CA ILE A 452 31.64 -4.97 -10.40
C ILE A 452 31.73 -6.02 -11.51
N ALA A 453 31.98 -5.63 -12.76
CA ALA A 453 32.21 -6.59 -13.84
C ALA A 453 33.59 -7.28 -13.72
N GLU A 454 34.66 -6.50 -13.79
CA GLU A 454 36.03 -6.96 -14.13
C GLU A 454 37.07 -6.70 -13.02
N GLY A 455 36.63 -6.15 -11.88
CA GLY A 455 37.48 -5.75 -10.76
C GLY A 455 37.77 -6.88 -9.77
N SER A 456 38.96 -6.86 -9.18
CA SER A 456 39.39 -7.75 -8.10
C SER A 456 40.45 -7.10 -7.21
N TYR A 457 40.58 -7.59 -5.97
CA TYR A 457 41.68 -7.24 -5.10
C TYR A 457 42.83 -8.23 -5.27
N SER A 458 43.92 -7.80 -5.90
CA SER A 458 45.10 -8.65 -6.02
C SER A 458 45.93 -8.57 -4.72
N LEU A 459 46.13 -9.72 -4.08
CA LEU A 459 46.86 -9.89 -2.80
C LEU A 459 46.38 -8.98 -1.65
N GLY A 460 45.14 -8.49 -1.69
CA GLY A 460 44.59 -7.52 -0.75
C GLY A 460 45.34 -6.16 -0.72
N ARG A 461 46.20 -5.89 -1.71
CA ARG A 461 47.10 -4.72 -1.75
C ARG A 461 46.96 -3.88 -3.00
N TYR A 462 46.27 -4.39 -4.02
CA TYR A 462 46.12 -3.74 -5.31
C TYR A 462 44.68 -3.81 -5.78
N ILE A 463 44.18 -2.72 -6.36
CA ILE A 463 42.96 -2.71 -7.18
C ILE A 463 43.40 -3.19 -8.57
N GLU A 464 42.83 -4.29 -9.05
CA GLU A 464 43.15 -4.87 -10.35
C GLU A 464 41.89 -4.99 -11.20
N TYR A 465 41.99 -4.53 -12.44
CA TYR A 465 40.98 -4.75 -13.46
C TYR A 465 41.56 -5.68 -14.52
N SER A 466 40.85 -6.76 -14.80
CA SER A 466 41.24 -7.76 -15.79
C SER A 466 40.41 -7.61 -17.06
N GLN A 467 41.02 -7.76 -18.23
CA GLN A 467 40.28 -7.72 -19.49
C GLN A 467 40.97 -8.58 -20.55
N SER A 468 40.19 -9.15 -21.48
CA SER A 468 40.73 -9.86 -22.64
C SER A 468 41.55 -8.93 -23.54
N LYS A 469 42.69 -9.40 -24.04
CA LYS A 469 43.56 -8.64 -24.95
C LYS A 469 42.87 -8.25 -26.26
N ARG A 470 41.79 -8.97 -26.65
CA ARG A 470 40.94 -8.64 -27.80
C ARG A 470 40.19 -7.31 -27.63
N ASN A 471 40.08 -6.80 -26.40
CA ASN A 471 39.39 -5.56 -26.04
C ASN A 471 40.37 -4.43 -25.68
N SER A 472 41.48 -4.26 -26.41
CA SER A 472 42.51 -3.25 -26.13
C SER A 472 41.98 -1.81 -26.04
N VAL A 473 40.94 -1.48 -26.81
CA VAL A 473 40.24 -0.18 -26.75
C VAL A 473 39.64 0.08 -25.36
N LYS A 474 39.03 -0.94 -24.73
CA LYS A 474 38.48 -0.82 -23.37
C LYS A 474 39.60 -0.58 -22.34
N ALA A 475 40.77 -1.20 -22.52
CA ALA A 475 41.91 -1.01 -21.63
C ALA A 475 42.46 0.43 -21.69
N THR A 476 42.54 1.04 -22.87
CA THR A 476 42.95 2.45 -23.01
C THR A 476 41.98 3.38 -22.30
N LYS A 477 40.67 3.21 -22.55
CA LYS A 477 39.60 3.99 -21.88
C LYS A 477 39.64 3.82 -20.36
N LEU A 478 39.88 2.62 -19.87
CA LEU A 478 40.05 2.34 -18.44
C LEU A 478 41.22 3.12 -17.83
N ILE A 479 42.36 3.17 -18.52
CA ILE A 479 43.54 3.93 -18.07
C ILE A 479 43.25 5.42 -17.98
N GLU A 480 42.57 5.99 -18.98
CA GLU A 480 42.16 7.39 -19.02
C GLU A 480 41.22 7.72 -17.85
N LYS A 481 40.20 6.88 -17.63
CA LYS A 481 39.24 7.06 -16.53
C LYS A 481 39.91 6.94 -15.16
N ILE A 482 40.84 6.01 -14.98
CA ILE A 482 41.62 5.88 -13.73
C ILE A 482 42.44 7.17 -13.49
N GLN A 483 43.11 7.70 -14.52
CA GLN A 483 43.89 8.93 -14.39
C GLN A 483 43.00 10.13 -14.07
N SER A 484 41.84 10.25 -14.72
CA SER A 484 40.86 11.30 -14.46
C SER A 484 40.29 11.23 -13.04
N ALA A 485 39.84 10.05 -12.60
CA ALA A 485 39.17 9.88 -11.32
C ALA A 485 40.13 9.90 -10.11
N PHE A 486 41.34 9.38 -10.27
CA PHE A 486 42.28 9.18 -9.15
C PHE A 486 43.58 9.98 -9.27
N GLY A 487 43.85 10.66 -10.39
CA GLY A 487 45.13 11.35 -10.63
C GLY A 487 46.34 10.42 -10.76
N VAL A 488 46.15 9.09 -10.73
CA VAL A 488 47.25 8.11 -10.74
C VAL A 488 47.36 7.39 -12.07
N LYS A 489 48.59 7.16 -12.51
CA LYS A 489 48.87 6.29 -13.66
C LYS A 489 48.87 4.82 -13.21
N PRO A 490 47.99 3.95 -13.75
CA PRO A 490 47.99 2.54 -13.41
C PRO A 490 49.16 1.78 -14.06
N ILE A 491 49.48 0.62 -13.51
CA ILE A 491 50.45 -0.34 -14.06
C ILE A 491 49.70 -1.27 -14.99
N VAL A 492 50.13 -1.37 -16.25
CA VAL A 492 49.52 -2.27 -17.24
C VAL A 492 50.44 -3.46 -17.46
N ARG A 493 49.91 -4.67 -17.34
CA ARG A 493 50.61 -5.92 -17.65
C ARG A 493 49.81 -6.73 -18.64
N THR A 494 50.50 -7.39 -19.57
CA THR A 494 49.87 -8.31 -20.51
C THR A 494 50.43 -9.69 -20.27
N SER A 495 49.57 -10.69 -20.11
CA SER A 495 49.98 -12.10 -20.00
C SER A 495 49.38 -12.92 -21.14
N GLU A 496 50.20 -13.80 -21.70
CA GLU A 496 49.79 -14.76 -22.72
C GLU A 496 49.91 -16.17 -22.15
N ARG A 497 48.82 -16.93 -22.20
CA ARG A 497 48.76 -18.38 -21.93
C ARG A 497 48.28 -19.08 -23.19
N GLU A 498 48.52 -20.38 -23.31
CA GLU A 498 48.29 -21.19 -24.53
C GLU A 498 46.93 -20.96 -25.22
N ASN A 499 45.87 -20.58 -24.49
CA ASN A 499 44.54 -20.30 -25.04
C ASN A 499 43.88 -18.97 -24.59
N THR A 500 44.55 -18.13 -23.79
CA THR A 500 43.97 -16.87 -23.29
C THR A 500 45.03 -15.76 -23.20
N SER A 501 44.66 -14.57 -23.65
CA SER A 501 45.49 -13.36 -23.53
C SER A 501 44.74 -12.31 -22.73
N GLU A 502 45.38 -11.80 -21.68
CA GLU A 502 44.76 -10.94 -20.67
C GLU A 502 45.60 -9.67 -20.49
N ILE A 503 44.93 -8.52 -20.41
CA ILE A 503 45.47 -7.23 -20.00
C ILE A 503 44.99 -6.98 -18.58
N ARG A 504 45.94 -6.76 -17.66
CA ARG A 504 45.69 -6.41 -16.27
C ARG A 504 46.11 -4.97 -16.02
N VAL A 505 45.18 -4.17 -15.50
CA VAL A 505 45.40 -2.77 -15.13
C VAL A 505 45.35 -2.67 -13.61
N THR A 506 46.50 -2.41 -13.00
CA THR A 506 46.69 -2.48 -11.54
C THR A 506 46.98 -1.11 -10.95
N ILE A 507 46.26 -0.75 -9.88
CA ILE A 507 46.52 0.45 -9.07
C ILE A 507 47.20 0.04 -7.76
N GLY A 508 48.48 0.36 -7.64
CA GLY A 508 49.31 0.07 -6.47
C GLY A 508 49.39 1.20 -5.46
N ARG A 509 48.24 1.63 -4.94
CA ARG A 509 48.15 2.67 -3.90
C ARG A 509 47.31 2.16 -2.73
N LYS A 510 47.97 1.89 -1.60
CA LYS A 510 47.31 1.36 -0.39
C LYS A 510 46.17 2.26 0.11
N ILE A 511 46.35 3.58 -0.01
CA ILE A 511 45.31 4.57 0.35
C ILE A 511 44.05 4.42 -0.51
N LEU A 512 44.18 4.11 -1.80
CA LEU A 512 43.04 3.88 -2.70
C LEU A 512 42.37 2.52 -2.46
N VAL A 513 43.14 1.49 -2.11
CA VAL A 513 42.57 0.20 -1.66
C VAL A 513 41.73 0.42 -0.39
N ASN A 514 42.25 1.18 0.57
CA ASN A 514 41.53 1.53 1.79
C ASN A 514 40.27 2.35 1.50
N PHE A 515 40.34 3.28 0.55
CA PHE A 515 39.19 4.05 0.08
C PHE A 515 38.08 3.16 -0.51
N PHE A 516 38.42 2.23 -1.41
CA PHE A 516 37.44 1.29 -1.97
C PHE A 516 36.81 0.41 -0.88
N GLN A 517 37.64 -0.18 -0.01
CA GLN A 517 37.16 -1.14 0.99
C GLN A 517 36.40 -0.49 2.14
N LYS A 518 36.91 0.62 2.70
CA LYS A 518 36.36 1.23 3.93
C LYS A 518 35.42 2.39 3.66
N THR A 519 35.74 3.24 2.68
CA THR A 519 34.94 4.44 2.41
C THR A 519 33.78 4.13 1.48
N LEU A 520 34.03 3.40 0.39
CA LEU A 520 33.00 2.99 -0.57
C LEU A 520 32.31 1.68 -0.18
N GLY A 521 32.85 0.94 0.79
CA GLY A 521 32.28 -0.32 1.29
C GLY A 521 32.39 -1.48 0.31
N ILE A 522 33.27 -1.40 -0.69
CA ILE A 522 33.41 -2.40 -1.75
C ILE A 522 34.27 -3.55 -1.22
N ARG A 523 33.62 -4.62 -0.77
CA ARG A 523 34.29 -5.78 -0.17
C ARG A 523 34.84 -6.71 -1.24
N GLU A 524 35.81 -7.53 -0.86
CA GLU A 524 36.24 -8.65 -1.68
C GLU A 524 35.13 -9.71 -1.66
N SER A 525 34.67 -10.13 -2.84
CA SER A 525 33.61 -11.11 -2.98
C SER A 525 33.87 -12.02 -4.17
N PHE A 526 33.42 -13.28 -4.07
CA PHE A 526 33.29 -14.15 -5.24
C PHE A 526 32.21 -13.62 -6.19
N ALA A 527 32.15 -14.17 -7.41
CA ALA A 527 31.24 -13.71 -8.47
C ALA A 527 29.75 -13.79 -8.08
N ASP A 528 29.38 -14.73 -7.23
CA ASP A 528 28.03 -14.94 -6.69
C ASP A 528 27.70 -14.04 -5.48
N GLY A 529 28.70 -13.40 -4.88
CA GLY A 529 28.55 -12.45 -3.77
C GLY A 529 28.70 -10.97 -4.16
N LYS A 530 28.84 -10.66 -5.46
CA LYS A 530 28.92 -9.28 -5.96
C LYS A 530 27.61 -8.53 -5.69
N GLU A 531 27.69 -7.24 -5.39
CA GLU A 531 26.54 -6.37 -5.10
C GLU A 531 26.82 -4.93 -5.58
N VAL A 532 25.74 -4.16 -5.82
CA VAL A 532 25.81 -2.73 -6.11
C VAL A 532 26.31 -2.00 -4.86
N PRO A 533 27.40 -1.21 -4.95
CA PRO A 533 27.92 -0.47 -3.80
C PRO A 533 26.86 0.46 -3.19
N ALA A 534 26.74 0.46 -1.85
CA ALA A 534 25.68 1.18 -1.13
C ALA A 534 25.59 2.68 -1.50
N ILE A 535 26.72 3.29 -1.86
CA ILE A 535 26.79 4.68 -2.29
C ILE A 535 25.99 4.97 -3.57
N VAL A 536 25.90 4.01 -4.51
CA VAL A 536 25.24 4.20 -5.82
C VAL A 536 23.76 4.56 -5.66
N TRP A 537 23.09 3.98 -4.66
CA TRP A 537 21.69 4.25 -4.32
C TRP A 537 21.43 5.71 -3.93
N ARG A 538 22.46 6.46 -3.55
CA ARG A 538 22.38 7.86 -3.09
C ARG A 538 22.92 8.87 -4.11
N LEU A 539 23.44 8.40 -5.24
CA LEU A 539 24.01 9.25 -6.28
C LEU A 539 22.92 9.91 -7.14
N PRO A 540 23.21 11.06 -7.76
CA PRO A 540 22.38 11.61 -8.83
C PRO A 540 22.15 10.62 -9.96
N ARG A 541 21.01 10.79 -10.64
CA ARG A 541 20.57 9.94 -11.76
C ARG A 541 21.65 9.78 -12.83
N GLU A 542 22.37 10.86 -13.13
CA GLU A 542 23.42 10.90 -14.15
C GLU A 542 24.58 9.96 -13.79
N LEU A 543 25.00 9.95 -12.53
CA LEU A 543 26.08 9.09 -12.04
C LEU A 543 25.63 7.63 -11.90
N GLN A 544 24.35 7.39 -11.56
CA GLN A 544 23.78 6.04 -11.61
C GLN A 544 23.76 5.47 -13.03
N LEU A 545 23.48 6.30 -14.04
CA LEU A 545 23.58 5.89 -15.44
C LEU A 545 25.03 5.55 -15.80
N GLU A 546 26.02 6.37 -15.41
CA GLU A 546 27.44 6.06 -15.64
C GLU A 546 27.88 4.75 -14.97
N PHE A 547 27.40 4.47 -13.76
CA PHE A 547 27.63 3.18 -13.10
C PHE A 547 27.08 2.02 -13.95
N ILE A 548 25.84 2.11 -14.43
CA ILE A 548 25.26 1.08 -15.31
C ILE A 548 26.06 0.97 -16.62
N ARG A 549 26.53 2.07 -17.21
CA ARG A 549 27.38 2.06 -18.41
C ARG A 549 28.68 1.31 -18.18
N GLY A 550 29.37 1.57 -17.07
CA GLY A 550 30.59 0.87 -16.70
C GLY A 550 30.36 -0.63 -16.53
N LEU A 551 29.26 -1.01 -15.88
CA LEU A 551 28.88 -2.41 -15.69
C LEU A 551 28.59 -3.12 -17.03
N LEU A 552 27.82 -2.50 -17.91
CA LEU A 552 27.51 -3.02 -19.26
C LEU A 552 28.75 -3.09 -20.16
N GLU A 553 29.67 -2.13 -20.06
CA GLU A 553 30.90 -2.16 -20.83
C GLU A 553 31.88 -3.25 -20.35
N GLY A 554 31.79 -3.68 -19.09
CA GLY A 554 32.52 -4.84 -18.59
C GLY A 554 31.87 -6.15 -19.05
N ASP A 555 30.68 -6.44 -18.52
CA ASP A 555 30.02 -7.76 -18.59
C ASP A 555 28.85 -7.84 -19.59
N GLY A 556 28.49 -6.73 -20.25
CA GLY A 556 27.37 -6.69 -21.18
C GLY A 556 27.71 -7.31 -22.54
N HIS A 557 26.75 -8.04 -23.11
CA HIS A 557 26.82 -8.51 -24.50
C HIS A 557 25.48 -8.32 -25.22
N ILE A 558 25.50 -8.40 -26.55
CA ILE A 558 24.29 -8.43 -27.36
C ILE A 558 23.95 -9.90 -27.59
N ASP A 559 22.74 -10.31 -27.25
CA ASP A 559 22.26 -11.65 -27.51
C ASP A 559 22.07 -11.88 -29.02
N ASP A 560 22.61 -12.97 -29.54
CA ASP A 560 22.61 -13.21 -30.98
C ASP A 560 21.22 -13.51 -31.54
N GLU A 561 20.33 -14.10 -30.73
CA GLU A 561 18.96 -14.44 -31.12
C GLU A 561 18.04 -13.23 -30.99
N SER A 562 17.94 -12.64 -29.79
CA SER A 562 17.01 -11.54 -29.52
C SER A 562 17.51 -10.18 -30.00
N LYS A 563 18.82 -10.04 -30.27
CA LYS A 563 19.51 -8.76 -30.54
C LYS A 563 19.36 -7.74 -29.41
N GLU A 564 18.97 -8.18 -28.22
CA GLU A 564 18.85 -7.34 -27.02
C GLU A 564 20.18 -7.25 -26.29
N THR A 565 20.41 -6.14 -25.57
CA THR A 565 21.55 -6.05 -24.65
C THR A 565 21.23 -6.83 -23.38
N MET A 566 22.15 -7.68 -22.98
CA MET A 566 22.04 -8.45 -21.77
C MET A 566 23.30 -8.40 -20.91
N LEU A 567 23.09 -8.55 -19.60
CA LEU A 567 24.13 -8.69 -18.60
C LEU A 567 23.97 -10.04 -17.90
N ASN A 568 25.06 -10.78 -17.76
CA ASN A 568 25.07 -12.04 -17.03
C ASN A 568 25.73 -11.88 -15.65
N THR A 569 25.13 -12.46 -14.61
CA THR A 569 25.72 -12.52 -13.28
C THR A 569 25.41 -13.84 -12.58
N LYS A 570 26.32 -14.28 -11.70
CA LYS A 570 26.05 -15.39 -10.77
C LYS A 570 25.45 -14.92 -9.45
N SER A 571 25.45 -13.62 -9.19
CA SER A 571 24.91 -13.03 -7.97
C SER A 571 23.42 -12.73 -8.12
N PRO A 572 22.53 -13.42 -7.38
CA PRO A 572 21.10 -13.10 -7.36
C PRO A 572 20.84 -11.70 -6.78
N VAL A 573 21.68 -11.26 -5.83
CA VAL A 573 21.58 -9.94 -5.21
C VAL A 573 21.91 -8.86 -6.23
N LEU A 574 23.00 -9.01 -6.99
CA LEU A 574 23.35 -8.08 -8.05
C LEU A 574 22.27 -8.01 -9.12
N ALA A 575 21.72 -9.16 -9.53
CA ALA A 575 20.64 -9.20 -10.52
C ALA A 575 19.42 -8.41 -10.06
N SER A 576 19.01 -8.60 -8.81
CA SER A 576 17.92 -7.84 -8.19
C SER A 576 18.23 -6.34 -8.14
N GLN A 577 19.39 -5.96 -7.59
CA GLN A 577 19.79 -4.57 -7.41
C GLN A 577 19.90 -3.80 -8.73
N VAL A 578 20.49 -4.42 -9.76
CA VAL A 578 20.56 -3.84 -11.11
C VAL A 578 19.14 -3.67 -11.67
N SER A 579 18.24 -4.61 -11.47
CA SER A 579 16.83 -4.48 -11.90
C SER A 579 16.13 -3.29 -11.24
N TYR A 580 16.21 -3.16 -9.91
CA TYR A 580 15.66 -2.01 -9.18
C TYR A 580 16.24 -0.68 -9.66
N LEU A 581 17.56 -0.62 -9.88
CA LEU A 581 18.24 0.57 -10.37
C LEU A 581 17.76 0.94 -11.79
N LEU A 582 17.70 -0.03 -12.70
CA LEU A 582 17.19 0.17 -14.07
C LEU A 582 15.74 0.69 -14.05
N PHE A 583 14.84 0.08 -13.27
CA PHE A 583 13.46 0.56 -13.17
C PHE A 583 13.35 1.98 -12.59
N SER A 584 14.19 2.34 -11.62
CA SER A 584 14.27 3.69 -11.04
C SER A 584 14.85 4.72 -12.03
N LEU A 585 15.66 4.27 -12.99
CA LEU A 585 16.18 5.08 -14.10
C LEU A 585 15.20 5.21 -15.27
N GLY A 586 14.05 4.51 -15.22
CA GLY A 586 13.06 4.43 -16.28
C GLY A 586 13.43 3.46 -17.41
N LEU A 587 14.30 2.50 -17.13
CA LEU A 587 14.79 1.48 -18.06
C LEU A 587 14.17 0.12 -17.74
N SER A 588 13.41 -0.41 -18.69
CA SER A 588 12.72 -1.68 -18.53
C SER A 588 13.67 -2.86 -18.75
N ASN A 589 13.52 -3.88 -17.92
CA ASN A 589 14.31 -5.10 -18.02
C ASN A 589 13.48 -6.35 -17.68
N THR A 590 13.93 -7.50 -18.16
CA THR A 590 13.48 -8.83 -17.74
C THR A 590 14.67 -9.64 -17.26
N ILE A 591 14.46 -10.60 -16.38
CA ILE A 591 15.55 -11.44 -15.86
C ILE A 591 15.22 -12.89 -16.12
N ARG A 592 16.20 -13.66 -16.61
CA ARG A 592 16.07 -15.10 -16.77
C ARG A 592 17.13 -15.79 -15.94
N CYS A 593 16.73 -16.81 -15.22
CA CYS A 593 17.66 -17.70 -14.53
C CYS A 593 17.79 -18.98 -15.35
N ASP A 594 19.03 -19.36 -15.67
CA ASP A 594 19.29 -20.65 -16.32
C ASP A 594 19.38 -21.80 -15.30
N LYS A 595 19.62 -23.02 -15.80
CA LYS A 595 19.75 -24.24 -14.96
C LYS A 595 20.99 -24.21 -14.04
N ASN A 596 22.00 -23.41 -14.38
CA ASN A 596 23.24 -23.26 -13.61
C ASN A 596 23.16 -22.12 -12.58
N LYS A 597 21.96 -21.55 -12.36
CA LYS A 597 21.72 -20.38 -11.50
C LYS A 597 22.48 -19.13 -11.95
N GLN A 598 22.69 -18.99 -13.25
CA GLN A 598 23.18 -17.77 -13.87
C GLN A 598 21.99 -16.89 -14.26
N PHE A 599 22.05 -15.63 -13.87
CA PHE A 599 21.01 -14.63 -14.10
C PHE A 599 21.39 -13.77 -15.31
N ALA A 600 20.55 -13.81 -16.34
CA ALA A 600 20.64 -12.98 -17.53
C ALA A 600 19.62 -11.84 -17.43
N ILE A 601 20.10 -10.59 -17.37
CA ILE A 601 19.27 -9.38 -17.31
C ILE A 601 19.18 -8.81 -18.72
N TYR A 602 18.01 -8.86 -19.34
CA TYR A 602 17.75 -8.31 -20.67
C TYR A 602 17.21 -6.89 -20.56
N LEU A 603 17.85 -5.93 -21.23
CA LEU A 603 17.41 -4.54 -21.29
C LEU A 603 16.56 -4.32 -22.55
N HIS A 604 15.36 -3.78 -22.39
CA HIS A 604 14.40 -3.60 -23.50
C HIS A 604 14.28 -2.13 -23.96
N GLY A 605 14.08 -1.93 -25.27
CA GLY A 605 13.58 -0.68 -25.86
C GLY A 605 14.61 0.37 -26.31
N TYR A 606 14.10 1.51 -26.81
CA TYR A 606 14.88 2.61 -27.43
C TYR A 606 15.77 3.38 -26.42
N ASN A 607 15.45 3.34 -25.12
CA ASN A 607 16.19 4.06 -24.07
C ASN A 607 17.52 3.39 -23.68
N ALA A 608 17.74 2.13 -24.05
CA ALA A 608 19.06 1.49 -23.94
C ALA A 608 20.13 2.25 -24.76
N ARG A 609 19.72 2.91 -25.85
CA ARG A 609 20.58 3.71 -26.74
C ARG A 609 21.26 4.88 -26.03
N ALA A 610 20.69 5.38 -24.92
CA ALA A 610 21.31 6.40 -24.09
C ALA A 610 22.46 5.85 -23.23
N LEU A 611 22.62 4.54 -23.12
CA LEU A 611 23.69 3.89 -22.34
C LEU A 611 24.89 3.46 -23.20
N SER A 612 24.76 3.31 -24.54
CA SER A 612 25.90 2.95 -25.39
C SER A 612 25.70 3.19 -26.90
N PRO A 613 26.71 3.71 -27.65
CA PRO A 613 26.65 3.91 -29.11
C PRO A 613 26.66 2.64 -29.98
N TRP A 614 27.04 1.48 -29.43
CA TRP A 614 27.22 0.22 -30.19
C TRP A 614 25.96 -0.66 -30.26
N LEU A 615 24.84 -0.18 -29.73
CA LEU A 615 23.53 -0.86 -29.75
C LEU A 615 22.96 -0.88 -31.19
N PRO A 616 22.61 -2.05 -31.76
CA PRO A 616 22.20 -2.18 -33.16
C PRO A 616 20.97 -1.33 -33.51
N THR A 617 21.05 -0.71 -34.69
CA THR A 617 19.96 0.02 -35.33
C THR A 617 19.32 -0.89 -36.37
N GLU A 618 18.33 -1.71 -36.03
CA GLU A 618 17.49 -2.29 -37.07
C GLU A 618 16.00 -2.23 -36.74
N SER A 619 15.30 -1.62 -37.70
CA SER A 619 13.90 -1.29 -37.77
C SER A 619 13.09 -2.52 -38.16
N PHE A 620 12.08 -2.94 -37.39
CA PHE A 620 11.08 -3.92 -37.84
C PHE A 620 9.77 -3.80 -37.01
N PRO A 621 8.61 -4.24 -37.55
CA PRO A 621 7.85 -3.59 -38.62
C PRO A 621 6.43 -3.23 -38.18
N GLU A 622 5.71 -2.52 -39.05
CA GLU A 622 4.26 -2.31 -39.01
C GLU A 622 3.49 -3.65 -39.08
N LEU A 623 2.27 -3.72 -38.51
CA LEU A 623 1.03 -4.39 -38.99
C LEU A 623 0.07 -4.86 -37.85
N PHE A 624 -1.07 -4.16 -37.71
CA PHE A 624 -2.48 -4.60 -37.47
C PHE A 624 -3.13 -5.12 -36.15
N GLU A 625 -4.45 -4.83 -36.13
CA GLU A 625 -5.68 -5.43 -35.52
C GLU A 625 -5.94 -5.51 -34.00
N VAL A 626 -6.89 -4.68 -33.55
CA VAL A 626 -7.59 -4.74 -32.25
C VAL A 626 -8.86 -5.60 -32.36
N SER A 627 -8.90 -6.71 -31.63
CA SER A 627 -10.13 -7.40 -31.25
C SER A 627 -10.30 -7.32 -29.72
N GLY A 628 -11.54 -7.09 -29.28
CA GLY A 628 -11.89 -6.67 -27.93
C GLY A 628 -11.41 -7.63 -26.84
N PHE A 629 -10.92 -7.08 -25.72
CA PHE A 629 -10.52 -7.80 -24.50
C PHE A 629 -9.67 -9.07 -24.68
N GLY A 630 -9.00 -9.17 -25.84
CA GLY A 630 -7.81 -9.94 -26.16
C GLY A 630 -6.65 -8.99 -26.43
N LEU A 631 -6.41 -8.01 -25.53
CA LEU A 631 -5.30 -7.05 -25.65
C LEU A 631 -3.91 -7.69 -25.41
N PHE A 632 -3.84 -9.00 -25.11
CA PHE A 632 -2.62 -9.77 -24.81
C PHE A 632 -2.55 -11.17 -25.45
N GLN A 633 -3.29 -11.46 -26.52
CA GLN A 633 -3.15 -12.77 -27.18
C GLN A 633 -2.78 -12.69 -28.65
N ARG A 634 -1.46 -12.68 -28.89
CA ARG A 634 -0.81 -13.77 -29.63
C ARG A 634 0.23 -14.41 -28.71
N PRO A 635 0.30 -15.74 -28.59
CA PRO A 635 1.40 -16.44 -27.90
C PRO A 635 2.78 -16.13 -28.50
N GLU A 636 2.80 -15.61 -29.72
CA GLU A 636 3.97 -15.52 -30.60
C GLU A 636 4.58 -14.09 -30.68
N GLU A 637 3.89 -13.04 -30.23
CA GLU A 637 4.34 -11.64 -30.43
C GLU A 637 4.59 -10.88 -29.11
N LYS A 638 5.87 -10.63 -28.81
CA LYS A 638 6.34 -9.85 -27.65
C LYS A 638 6.27 -8.34 -27.93
N ILE A 639 5.09 -7.74 -27.88
CA ILE A 639 4.96 -6.27 -27.95
C ILE A 639 5.16 -5.66 -26.56
N SER A 640 6.15 -4.78 -26.40
CA SER A 640 6.36 -4.06 -25.14
C SER A 640 5.20 -3.12 -24.79
N PHE A 641 4.77 -3.13 -23.53
CA PHE A 641 3.65 -2.34 -22.98
C PHE A 641 3.80 -0.83 -23.25
N ALA A 642 5.03 -0.31 -23.25
CA ALA A 642 5.35 1.08 -23.58
C ALA A 642 4.95 1.51 -25.01
N ARG A 643 4.88 0.58 -25.97
CA ARG A 643 4.46 0.86 -27.36
C ARG A 643 2.93 0.92 -27.54
N LEU A 644 2.15 0.47 -26.55
CA LEU A 644 0.68 0.49 -26.60
C LEU A 644 0.09 1.87 -26.27
N ARG A 645 0.77 2.66 -25.43
CA ARG A 645 0.27 3.96 -24.93
C ARG A 645 -0.07 4.97 -26.05
N PRO A 646 0.85 5.34 -26.96
CA PRO A 646 0.53 6.32 -28.01
C PRO A 646 -0.59 5.85 -28.94
N ARG A 647 -0.76 4.53 -29.09
CA ARG A 647 -1.78 3.90 -29.95
C ARG A 647 -3.16 3.93 -29.30
N VAL A 648 -3.26 3.58 -28.02
CA VAL A 648 -4.51 3.69 -27.24
C VAL A 648 -4.96 5.15 -27.16
N GLU A 649 -4.05 6.08 -26.88
CA GLU A 649 -4.36 7.52 -26.86
C GLU A 649 -4.79 8.03 -28.25
N ALA A 650 -4.16 7.56 -29.33
CA ALA A 650 -4.56 7.91 -30.70
C ALA A 650 -5.98 7.42 -31.05
N MET A 651 -6.35 6.20 -30.65
CA MET A 651 -7.71 5.68 -30.83
C MET A 651 -8.72 6.47 -30.00
N LEU A 652 -8.41 6.78 -28.73
CA LEU A 652 -9.28 7.61 -27.89
C LEU A 652 -9.50 9.01 -28.47
N ARG A 653 -8.45 9.66 -28.98
CA ARG A 653 -8.56 10.95 -29.69
C ARG A 653 -9.47 10.85 -30.92
N THR A 654 -9.34 9.76 -31.69
CA THR A 654 -10.20 9.54 -32.87
C THR A 654 -11.67 9.35 -32.47
N PHE A 655 -11.96 8.61 -31.40
CA PHE A 655 -13.32 8.50 -30.85
C PHE A 655 -13.87 9.84 -30.31
N GLN A 656 -13.02 10.65 -29.67
CA GLN A 656 -13.40 12.00 -29.22
C GLN A 656 -13.75 12.92 -30.39
N GLU A 657 -12.98 12.88 -31.48
CA GLU A 657 -13.29 13.62 -32.71
C GLU A 657 -14.65 13.20 -33.30
N VAL A 658 -14.95 11.89 -33.32
CA VAL A 658 -16.25 11.37 -33.79
C VAL A 658 -17.40 11.83 -32.86
N LEU A 659 -17.22 11.76 -31.55
CA LEU A 659 -18.24 12.18 -30.57
C LEU A 659 -18.48 13.70 -30.56
N GLY A 660 -17.45 14.50 -30.86
CA GLY A 660 -17.53 15.96 -30.85
C GLY A 660 -18.02 16.56 -32.16
N THR A 661 -17.28 16.33 -33.26
CA THR A 661 -17.55 16.99 -34.55
C THR A 661 -18.26 16.08 -35.55
N GLY A 662 -18.15 14.75 -35.38
CA GLY A 662 -18.61 13.76 -36.34
C GLY A 662 -17.73 13.66 -37.60
N THR A 663 -16.60 14.36 -37.65
CA THR A 663 -15.68 14.41 -38.79
C THR A 663 -14.22 14.31 -38.32
N PRO A 664 -13.70 13.09 -38.11
CA PRO A 664 -12.34 12.91 -37.64
C PRO A 664 -11.29 13.07 -38.76
N SER A 665 -10.04 13.21 -38.35
CA SER A 665 -8.88 13.33 -39.25
C SER A 665 -8.75 12.12 -40.20
N LYS A 666 -8.52 12.40 -41.50
CA LYS A 666 -8.44 11.38 -42.56
C LYS A 666 -7.25 10.44 -42.31
N GLY A 667 -7.53 9.14 -42.12
CA GLY A 667 -6.52 8.08 -42.00
C GLY A 667 -6.80 7.01 -40.95
N ARG A 668 -7.52 7.33 -39.86
CA ARG A 668 -7.75 6.41 -38.73
C ARG A 668 -9.17 5.85 -38.60
N ILE A 669 -10.12 6.40 -39.33
CA ILE A 669 -11.53 6.02 -39.20
C ILE A 669 -11.89 4.71 -39.93
N SER A 670 -11.22 4.38 -41.04
CA SER A 670 -11.53 3.18 -41.82
C SER A 670 -11.50 1.92 -40.94
N TYR A 671 -10.50 1.82 -40.07
CA TYR A 671 -10.35 0.75 -39.09
C TYR A 671 -11.53 0.64 -38.10
N LEU A 672 -12.04 1.77 -37.59
CA LEU A 672 -13.17 1.79 -36.66
C LEU A 672 -14.50 1.45 -37.35
N VAL A 673 -14.62 1.79 -38.63
CA VAL A 673 -15.79 1.48 -39.46
C VAL A 673 -15.83 0.00 -39.83
N GLU A 674 -14.70 -0.56 -40.27
CA GLU A 674 -14.55 -2.00 -40.59
C GLU A 674 -14.89 -2.89 -39.39
N ARG A 675 -14.56 -2.45 -38.17
CA ARG A 675 -14.86 -3.18 -36.92
C ARG A 675 -16.25 -2.90 -36.36
N GLY A 676 -17.06 -2.09 -37.05
CA GLY A 676 -18.42 -1.78 -36.62
C GLY A 676 -18.50 -0.91 -35.35
N TYR A 677 -17.40 -0.28 -34.91
CA TYR A 677 -17.37 0.64 -33.77
C TYR A 677 -17.92 2.02 -34.11
N VAL A 678 -17.86 2.39 -35.38
CA VAL A 678 -18.33 3.66 -35.89
C VAL A 678 -19.15 3.42 -37.16
N SER A 679 -20.36 3.95 -37.21
CA SER A 679 -21.21 3.95 -38.41
C SER A 679 -21.08 5.29 -39.14
N LYS A 680 -21.40 5.28 -40.44
CA LYS A 680 -21.41 6.49 -41.27
C LYS A 680 -22.85 6.82 -41.64
N GLU A 681 -23.30 8.02 -41.28
CA GLU A 681 -24.59 8.58 -41.68
C GLU A 681 -24.35 9.87 -42.48
N GLY A 682 -24.56 9.79 -43.80
CA GLY A 682 -24.29 10.90 -44.72
C GLY A 682 -22.81 11.30 -44.74
N ARG A 683 -22.50 12.55 -44.31
CA ARG A 683 -21.13 13.09 -44.22
C ARG A 683 -20.52 13.00 -42.82
N LYS A 684 -21.26 12.49 -41.83
CA LYS A 684 -20.83 12.40 -40.43
C LYS A 684 -20.71 10.95 -39.98
N TYR A 685 -19.88 10.74 -38.97
CA TYR A 685 -19.67 9.46 -38.32
C TYR A 685 -20.31 9.46 -36.93
N GLN A 686 -20.84 8.32 -36.50
CA GLN A 686 -21.43 8.13 -35.17
C GLN A 686 -20.88 6.87 -34.51
N VAL A 687 -20.71 6.91 -33.18
CA VAL A 687 -20.22 5.77 -32.40
C VAL A 687 -21.37 4.79 -32.15
N THR A 688 -21.16 3.52 -32.48
CA THR A 688 -22.14 2.44 -32.24
C THR A 688 -22.09 1.96 -30.78
N GLU A 689 -23.04 1.13 -30.34
CA GLU A 689 -22.97 0.49 -29.01
C GLU A 689 -21.69 -0.34 -28.82
N ALA A 690 -21.25 -1.06 -29.86
CA ALA A 690 -19.96 -1.77 -29.84
C ALA A 690 -18.78 -0.79 -29.69
N GLY A 691 -18.86 0.39 -30.31
CA GLY A 691 -17.88 1.47 -30.16
C GLY A 691 -17.86 2.07 -28.75
N LYS A 692 -19.02 2.24 -28.11
CA LYS A 692 -19.10 2.69 -26.71
C LYS A 692 -18.43 1.68 -25.77
N GLY A 693 -18.64 0.38 -26.01
CA GLY A 693 -17.92 -0.69 -25.34
C GLY A 693 -16.41 -0.57 -25.52
N ALA A 694 -15.93 -0.43 -26.76
CA ALA A 694 -14.51 -0.24 -27.08
C ALA A 694 -13.89 1.00 -26.41
N ILE A 695 -14.63 2.12 -26.36
CA ILE A 695 -14.19 3.34 -25.66
C ILE A 695 -13.99 3.08 -24.17
N ALA A 696 -14.91 2.36 -23.52
CA ALA A 696 -14.76 2.00 -22.11
C ALA A 696 -13.47 1.18 -21.87
N LEU A 697 -13.17 0.23 -22.77
CA LEU A 697 -11.95 -0.59 -22.68
C LEU A 697 -10.69 0.24 -22.90
N LEU A 698 -10.71 1.11 -23.90
CA LEU A 698 -9.58 1.98 -24.22
C LEU A 698 -9.32 2.99 -23.10
N ARG A 699 -10.35 3.47 -22.40
CA ARG A 699 -10.19 4.35 -21.22
C ARG A 699 -9.55 3.61 -20.05
N VAL A 700 -9.92 2.36 -19.82
CA VAL A 700 -9.28 1.48 -18.82
C VAL A 700 -7.81 1.25 -19.19
N ALA A 701 -7.55 0.83 -20.43
CA ALA A 701 -6.20 0.61 -20.93
C ALA A 701 -5.36 1.90 -20.85
N SER A 702 -5.92 3.06 -21.20
CA SER A 702 -5.25 4.35 -21.13
C SER A 702 -4.90 4.75 -19.71
N ARG A 703 -5.76 4.49 -18.73
CA ARG A 703 -5.47 4.76 -17.31
C ARG A 703 -4.32 3.88 -16.79
N LEU A 704 -4.30 2.61 -17.19
CA LEU A 704 -3.21 1.70 -16.85
C LEU A 704 -1.89 2.08 -17.53
N LEU A 705 -1.95 2.44 -18.82
CA LEU A 705 -0.82 2.90 -19.61
C LEU A 705 -0.30 4.28 -19.17
N ALA A 706 -1.13 5.07 -18.51
CA ALA A 706 -0.74 6.35 -17.90
C ALA A 706 -0.01 6.18 -16.57
N GLY A 707 -0.32 5.10 -15.84
CA GLY A 707 0.36 4.72 -14.60
C GLY A 707 1.69 3.98 -14.83
N ASP A 708 2.25 3.47 -13.75
CA ASP A 708 3.54 2.78 -13.72
C ASP A 708 3.42 1.25 -13.65
N LEU A 709 2.20 0.72 -13.78
CA LEU A 709 1.90 -0.71 -13.66
C LEU A 709 1.69 -1.37 -15.02
N HIS A 710 2.07 -2.64 -15.13
CA HIS A 710 1.73 -3.49 -16.27
C HIS A 710 1.41 -4.92 -15.81
N PRO A 711 0.53 -5.64 -16.53
CA PRO A 711 0.19 -7.01 -16.22
C PRO A 711 1.29 -7.96 -16.72
N VAL A 712 1.66 -8.91 -15.88
CA VAL A 712 2.57 -10.01 -16.20
C VAL A 712 1.91 -11.32 -15.80
N ARG A 713 2.04 -12.34 -16.66
CA ARG A 713 1.40 -13.63 -16.48
C ARG A 713 2.10 -14.47 -15.41
N VAL A 714 1.32 -15.13 -14.57
CA VAL A 714 1.77 -16.14 -13.61
C VAL A 714 2.26 -17.36 -14.37
N ARG A 715 3.54 -17.66 -14.23
CA ARG A 715 4.18 -18.83 -14.84
C ARG A 715 3.99 -20.07 -13.98
N ARG A 716 4.21 -19.95 -12.67
CA ARG A 716 4.10 -21.06 -11.71
C ARG A 716 3.90 -20.56 -10.29
N ILE A 717 3.21 -21.34 -9.46
CA ILE A 717 3.11 -21.13 -8.00
C ILE A 717 3.63 -22.39 -7.29
N THR A 718 4.68 -22.26 -6.49
CA THR A 718 5.29 -23.42 -5.79
C THR A 718 5.45 -23.21 -4.28
N PRO A 719 5.33 -24.27 -3.46
CA PRO A 719 5.66 -24.17 -2.04
C PRO A 719 7.12 -23.76 -1.80
N ALA A 720 7.34 -22.79 -0.90
CA ALA A 720 8.64 -22.25 -0.51
C ALA A 720 8.94 -22.48 0.98
N ARG A 721 10.22 -22.68 1.33
CA ARG A 721 10.64 -22.80 2.75
C ARG A 721 10.55 -21.44 3.45
N SER A 722 10.21 -21.46 4.74
CA SER A 722 10.15 -20.27 5.60
C SER A 722 11.19 -20.39 6.70
N ASP A 723 11.85 -19.27 6.99
CA ASP A 723 12.78 -19.12 8.12
C ASP A 723 12.01 -18.88 9.44
N GLY A 724 10.67 -18.94 9.38
CA GLY A 724 9.79 -18.82 10.54
C GLY A 724 9.43 -17.38 10.89
N LEU A 725 9.89 -16.36 10.17
CA LEU A 725 9.50 -14.95 10.38
C LEU A 725 8.92 -14.33 9.10
N VAL A 726 7.83 -13.59 9.25
CA VAL A 726 7.20 -12.72 8.25
C VAL A 726 7.04 -11.31 8.82
N TYR A 727 7.00 -10.33 7.94
CA TYR A 727 7.07 -8.92 8.26
C TYR A 727 5.98 -8.18 7.49
N ASP A 728 5.56 -7.02 7.95
CA ASP A 728 4.67 -6.17 7.16
C ASP A 728 4.88 -4.69 7.50
N MET A 729 4.33 -3.81 6.68
CA MET A 729 4.37 -2.38 6.92
C MET A 729 3.05 -1.72 6.56
N THR A 730 2.73 -0.67 7.30
CA THR A 730 1.66 0.22 6.93
C THR A 730 2.20 1.49 6.30
N VAL A 731 1.87 1.68 5.03
CA VAL A 731 2.19 2.87 4.25
C VAL A 731 0.99 3.80 4.20
N GLU A 732 1.20 5.10 4.35
CA GLU A 732 0.19 6.12 4.07
C GLU A 732 -0.27 5.98 2.60
N ARG A 733 -1.50 6.38 2.23
CA ARG A 733 -1.98 6.53 0.84
C ARG A 733 -1.47 5.47 -0.17
N GLY A 734 -2.25 4.42 -0.40
CA GLY A 734 -1.97 3.47 -1.50
C GLY A 734 -2.19 2.01 -1.15
N HIS A 735 -2.18 1.70 0.14
CA HIS A 735 -2.41 0.38 0.68
C HIS A 735 -1.55 -0.73 0.05
N SER A 736 -0.31 -0.37 -0.30
CA SER A 736 0.65 -1.24 -0.98
C SER A 736 2.07 -0.75 -0.75
N PHE A 737 3.05 -1.60 -1.00
CA PHE A 737 4.46 -1.24 -1.10
C PHE A 737 5.14 -2.10 -2.16
N VAL A 738 6.27 -1.64 -2.69
CA VAL A 738 7.10 -2.39 -3.64
C VAL A 738 8.13 -3.21 -2.87
N ALA A 739 8.09 -4.53 -3.06
CA ALA A 739 9.07 -5.46 -2.52
C ALA A 739 9.22 -6.66 -3.45
N GLY A 740 10.14 -7.56 -3.11
CA GLY A 740 10.37 -8.79 -3.86
C GLY A 740 11.76 -8.82 -4.47
N ARG A 741 12.25 -10.03 -4.80
CA ARG A 741 13.54 -10.22 -5.51
C ARG A 741 13.63 -9.36 -6.76
N TYR A 742 12.51 -9.02 -7.36
CA TYR A 742 12.40 -7.98 -8.37
C TYR A 742 11.18 -7.12 -8.03
N PRO A 743 11.14 -5.83 -8.44
CA PRO A 743 10.11 -4.91 -7.98
C PRO A 743 8.71 -5.47 -8.22
N THR A 744 7.97 -5.81 -7.17
CA THR A 744 6.61 -6.35 -7.26
C THR A 744 5.70 -5.57 -6.32
N LEU A 745 4.45 -5.37 -6.72
CA LEU A 745 3.51 -4.62 -5.88
C LEU A 745 2.85 -5.57 -4.88
N VAL A 746 2.99 -5.23 -3.60
CA VAL A 746 2.57 -6.05 -2.46
C VAL A 746 1.56 -5.28 -1.63
N ARG A 747 0.54 -5.92 -1.08
CA ARG A 747 -0.52 -5.24 -0.30
C ARG A 747 -0.06 -5.01 1.14
N ASN A 748 -0.44 -3.86 1.72
CA ASN A 748 -0.15 -3.52 3.11
C ASN A 748 -1.21 -4.05 4.11
N SER A 749 -0.88 -4.06 5.41
CA SER A 749 -1.85 -4.10 6.52
C SER A 749 -2.28 -2.69 6.97
N ASP A 750 -3.58 -2.48 7.21
CA ASP A 750 -4.20 -1.19 7.56
C ASP A 750 -4.01 -0.77 9.03
N PRO A 751 -3.81 0.53 9.37
CA PRO A 751 -3.41 0.96 10.72
C PRO A 751 -4.48 1.81 11.42
N TRP A 752 -5.78 1.46 11.42
CA TRP A 752 -6.79 2.38 11.98
C TRP A 752 -7.16 2.08 13.43
N GLY A 753 -6.50 2.81 14.34
CA GLY A 753 -7.06 3.49 15.52
C GLY A 753 -8.29 2.88 16.21
N ALA A 754 -8.09 1.80 16.94
CA ALA A 754 -8.73 1.55 18.23
C ALA A 754 -7.62 1.11 19.19
N HIS A 755 -7.82 1.20 20.50
CA HIS A 755 -6.94 0.52 21.45
C HIS A 755 -7.06 -1.00 21.21
N ILE A 756 -6.25 -1.51 20.29
CA ILE A 756 -6.29 -2.89 19.80
C ILE A 756 -5.22 -3.64 20.56
N ALA A 757 -5.66 -4.35 21.59
CA ALA A 757 -4.89 -5.41 22.21
C ALA A 757 -5.07 -6.63 21.31
N MET A 758 -3.97 -7.11 20.70
CA MET A 758 -3.86 -8.34 19.92
C MET A 758 -4.07 -8.20 18.40
N VAL A 759 -3.04 -8.53 17.62
CA VAL A 759 -3.17 -8.96 16.22
C VAL A 759 -3.09 -10.49 16.28
N ILE A 760 -4.08 -11.20 15.77
CA ILE A 760 -4.04 -12.68 15.70
C ILE A 760 -3.73 -13.02 14.23
N LYS A 761 -2.91 -14.04 13.99
CA LYS A 761 -2.52 -14.49 12.65
C LYS A 761 -3.62 -15.31 11.97
N SER A 762 -3.54 -15.47 10.65
CA SER A 762 -4.26 -16.54 9.96
C SER A 762 -3.59 -17.89 10.24
N GLY A 763 -4.35 -18.85 10.77
CA GLY A 763 -3.83 -20.18 11.13
C GLY A 763 -4.66 -20.88 12.21
N SER A 764 -4.41 -22.18 12.41
CA SER A 764 -5.03 -22.98 13.47
C SER A 764 -4.25 -22.83 14.78
N VAL A 765 -4.67 -21.88 15.60
CA VAL A 765 -4.04 -21.48 16.88
C VAL A 765 -3.96 -22.65 17.88
N ARG A 766 -2.76 -22.94 18.39
CA ARG A 766 -2.48 -23.91 19.46
C ARG A 766 -2.49 -23.25 20.83
N ARG A 767 -2.88 -24.03 21.85
CA ARG A 767 -3.19 -23.52 23.19
C ARG A 767 -1.95 -22.99 23.95
N ASP A 768 -0.76 -23.33 23.51
CA ASP A 768 0.54 -22.97 24.08
C ASP A 768 1.18 -21.73 23.44
N GLU A 769 0.60 -21.16 22.39
CA GLU A 769 1.16 -20.02 21.65
C GLU A 769 1.16 -18.72 22.47
N PRO A 770 2.27 -17.97 22.56
CA PRO A 770 2.38 -16.78 23.42
C PRO A 770 1.54 -15.60 22.91
N VAL A 771 0.92 -14.88 23.84
CA VAL A 771 0.10 -13.69 23.60
C VAL A 771 0.58 -12.55 24.48
N VAL A 772 0.65 -11.36 23.91
CA VAL A 772 1.00 -10.12 24.62
C VAL A 772 -0.27 -9.49 25.18
N VAL A 773 -0.35 -9.41 26.50
CA VAL A 773 -1.49 -8.86 27.24
C VAL A 773 -1.08 -7.51 27.81
N ARG A 774 -1.88 -6.47 27.53
CA ARG A 774 -1.70 -5.15 28.13
C ARG A 774 -2.87 -4.86 29.06
N ASP A 775 -2.59 -4.66 30.33
CA ASP A 775 -3.63 -4.40 31.32
C ASP A 775 -4.08 -2.92 31.30
N SER A 776 -5.09 -2.60 32.11
CA SER A 776 -5.66 -1.24 32.21
C SER A 776 -4.69 -0.19 32.77
N HIS A 777 -3.52 -0.59 33.29
CA HIS A 777 -2.47 0.27 33.82
C HIS A 777 -1.27 0.38 32.88
N GLY A 778 -1.32 -0.25 31.71
CA GLY A 778 -0.30 -0.14 30.67
C GLY A 778 0.90 -1.08 30.86
N LEU A 779 0.86 -2.00 31.83
CA LEU A 779 1.88 -3.03 32.02
C LEU A 779 1.69 -4.15 30.98
N ILE A 780 2.81 -4.64 30.44
CA ILE A 780 2.85 -5.63 29.36
C ILE A 780 3.32 -6.96 29.93
N ASP A 781 2.52 -8.01 29.77
CA ASP A 781 2.81 -9.39 30.20
C ASP A 781 2.69 -10.36 29.01
N VAL A 782 3.53 -11.40 28.98
CA VAL A 782 3.57 -12.40 27.90
C VAL A 782 3.16 -13.74 28.47
N LYS A 783 2.06 -14.32 27.99
CA LYS A 783 1.55 -15.61 28.47
C LYS A 783 0.96 -16.46 27.34
N PRO A 784 0.99 -17.81 27.43
CA PRO A 784 0.35 -18.68 26.43
C PRO A 784 -1.12 -18.33 26.22
N ILE A 785 -1.65 -18.48 25.01
CA ILE A 785 -3.04 -18.14 24.65
C ILE A 785 -4.02 -18.95 25.48
N GLY A 786 -3.68 -20.20 25.77
CA GLY A 786 -4.38 -21.03 26.73
C GLY A 786 -4.43 -20.41 28.11
N ALA A 787 -3.29 -19.94 28.63
CA ALA A 787 -3.20 -19.31 29.95
C ALA A 787 -3.95 -17.96 29.99
N PHE A 788 -3.84 -17.14 28.95
CA PHE A 788 -4.60 -15.89 28.83
C PHE A 788 -6.11 -16.14 28.74
N VAL A 789 -6.52 -17.10 27.91
CA VAL A 789 -7.91 -17.53 27.82
C VAL A 789 -8.37 -18.05 29.18
N ASP A 790 -7.61 -18.94 29.82
CA ASP A 790 -7.94 -19.50 31.14
C ASP A 790 -7.98 -18.42 32.24
N GLU A 791 -7.17 -17.36 32.17
CA GLU A 791 -7.19 -16.20 33.06
C GLU A 791 -8.42 -15.30 32.82
N CYS A 792 -8.77 -15.03 31.55
CA CYS A 792 -10.01 -14.36 31.17
C CYS A 792 -11.27 -15.18 31.51
N LEU A 793 -11.14 -16.51 31.58
CA LEU A 793 -12.17 -17.44 32.03
C LEU A 793 -12.23 -17.50 33.58
N GLY A 794 -11.11 -17.33 34.27
CA GLY A 794 -10.95 -17.48 35.73
C GLY A 794 -11.24 -16.22 36.55
N SER A 795 -11.24 -15.03 35.94
CA SER A 795 -11.56 -13.76 36.61
C SER A 795 -13.06 -13.46 36.76
N TYR A 796 -13.93 -14.45 36.49
CA TYR A 796 -15.36 -14.41 36.79
C TYR A 796 -15.76 -15.67 37.55
N GLY A 797 -15.54 -15.63 38.87
CA GLY A 797 -16.28 -16.44 39.84
C GLY A 797 -17.62 -15.81 40.17
#